data_AF-A0A553K4L2-F1
#
_entry.id   AF-A0A553K4L2-F1
#
_cell.length_a   1.000
_cell.length_b   1.000
_cell.length_c   1.000
_cell.angle_alpha   90.00
_cell.angle_beta   90.00
_cell.angle_gamma   90.00
#
_symmetry.space_group_name_H-M   'P 1'
#
loop_
_entity.id
_entity.type
_entity.pdbx_description
1 polymer ?
#
loop_
_entity_poly.entity_id
_entity_poly.type
_entity_poly.pdbx_seq_one_letter_code
_entity_poly.pdbx_strand_id
1 'polypeptide(L)'
;MQHGSVLKRFRTGMAATLGVGLLLGLTAAPLPAHAADIDIFDSDPHLPAGLVNLAEGKRATSSSAYEKADEGWATAFVNDGRIGTGALSYGWSTNPIGNTATETTPAWAELDLLAPSTIESVAVWPRLDGANAGQNFPVDYAIEVSDDGREWTTAATSSGNTSVTEAQVLAFEPVTGHLVRVHATRRAPGGADGALVQIAELAVYGTPQGSRLGVDKPALELLPGESDQLTALVNGSPVDGAEVTWTSADPDVATVDADGVVTAVALGGTAVTIAADGAEALVVPVEVIAERTDTDAEFMISAFWPPTAEHTNAEQYDYLAEAHVDYVQNVDSTDLQGRSLNLEMAALAAERGMRVGISDPQLNEGPSLSDEEIREIVASYENVPGVGGFYLKDEPFNANPYARVHRAVKDEAPWLYPYLNFLPMFAYPDRATYESQMDDFLELSGTDEVDYLMYDHYPFGNAPDSLNYHSMLENMSAVRTVGIENDVKTGLYLQSIGRVNADGSPAGFRRTNEAELRYEINAALAHGFKQISYFTWFTPTGRPEAFTDAIIAPDGTPTDLYEPVKQLNAEVKALGPTLMGLDAVEVYLNGPDLHGQPGIPDGFIGQVGADDDVIVSRMVNGATGRQYLMVVNNDFTAAQNIDLHVLRGVKQLEEVSRTDGSTRTLTSRNGKFQLELGKGDAVLLALPADLNYRETPGFEDPVNLALNADVTAATSEGAGGWYMDKLTDGVRVPTTQSRGWRATEVDGAVPTTVDLDLRELRSINRIDLYPAGGVFSLGRGFPGEVSVSVSTDGETWTEVASAELSVVLGEPVPSVTFPEVTAQHLRLAFHDYQQGASGPTLELAEIEVYDDDGTLPPPDSVDPGVDDEPWYEGKNIAQGRPVDTSSTTEAAVWGWSAGFVVDGQFGPTATTNGWTSQTGANSSPDEQEWVAVYLGGPYALEEVVVHPRNAASDQANAGLGFPTDYRVEASADGITWTVAAEVTGDVAVSSEPRVLALDEPVSASYVRLVGTRLKLSQHASDGYLMQIGELQVYGTPG
;
A
#
# COMPACT_ATOMS: atom_id res chain seq x y z
N MET A 1 -20.39 43.40 -16.20
CA MET A 1 -21.76 43.76 -16.62
C MET A 1 -22.73 42.90 -15.82
N GLN A 2 -23.71 43.53 -15.14
CA GLN A 2 -24.96 43.05 -14.50
C GLN A 2 -25.02 41.60 -13.94
N HIS A 3 -24.97 41.38 -12.62
CA HIS A 3 -26.05 41.42 -11.59
C HIS A 3 -27.08 40.27 -11.61
N GLY A 4 -27.20 39.54 -10.48
CA GLY A 4 -28.47 38.93 -10.05
C GLY A 4 -28.38 37.94 -8.89
N SER A 5 -28.73 38.38 -7.68
CA SER A 5 -28.82 37.62 -6.43
C SER A 5 -30.16 36.86 -6.26
N VAL A 6 -30.31 36.25 -5.06
CA VAL A 6 -31.55 35.90 -4.29
C VAL A 6 -32.02 34.42 -4.46
N LEU A 7 -32.28 33.55 -3.45
CA LEU A 7 -32.90 33.68 -2.10
C LEU A 7 -32.46 32.55 -1.11
N LYS A 8 -32.09 32.94 0.12
CA LYS A 8 -32.48 32.30 1.40
C LYS A 8 -33.94 32.69 1.71
N ARG A 9 -34.79 31.83 2.30
CA ARG A 9 -35.74 32.17 3.40
C ARG A 9 -36.47 30.94 4.04
N PHE A 10 -36.21 30.79 5.35
CA PHE A 10 -37.11 30.57 6.50
C PHE A 10 -37.95 29.29 6.71
N ARG A 11 -37.67 28.67 7.89
CA ARG A 11 -38.54 27.85 8.75
C ARG A 11 -39.78 28.63 9.24
N THR A 12 -40.96 27.99 9.29
CA THR A 12 -41.72 27.67 10.54
C THR A 12 -43.08 26.99 10.28
N GLY A 13 -43.28 25.84 10.94
CA GLY A 13 -44.53 25.46 11.62
C GLY A 13 -45.64 24.74 10.85
N MET A 14 -45.82 23.43 11.08
CA MET A 14 -47.11 22.88 11.55
C MET A 14 -46.97 21.44 12.07
N ALA A 15 -47.68 21.17 13.16
CA ALA A 15 -47.72 19.92 13.91
C ALA A 15 -48.61 18.84 13.25
N ALA A 16 -48.23 17.59 13.52
CA ALA A 16 -49.02 16.37 13.71
C ALA A 16 -50.22 16.06 12.78
N THR A 17 -50.15 14.93 12.05
CA THR A 17 -51.18 13.87 12.11
C THR A 17 -50.58 12.51 11.70
N LEU A 18 -50.93 11.47 12.47
CA LEU A 18 -50.60 10.05 12.34
C LEU A 18 -50.79 9.44 10.93
N GLY A 19 -49.92 8.49 10.58
CA GLY A 19 -50.11 7.50 9.53
C GLY A 19 -49.33 6.22 9.84
N VAL A 20 -50.04 5.12 10.03
CA VAL A 20 -49.61 3.81 10.55
C VAL A 20 -49.07 2.88 9.44
N GLY A 21 -48.04 2.09 9.75
CA GLY A 21 -47.59 0.88 9.03
C GLY A 21 -46.06 0.81 8.98
N LEU A 22 -45.34 -0.23 9.40
CA LEU A 22 -45.66 -1.64 9.64
C LEU A 22 -44.56 -2.20 10.58
N LEU A 23 -44.83 -2.40 11.87
CA LEU A 23 -43.92 -3.13 12.77
C LEU A 23 -44.20 -4.63 12.61
N LEU A 24 -43.21 -5.39 12.14
CA LEU A 24 -43.20 -6.84 12.23
C LEU A 24 -43.03 -7.24 13.70
N GLY A 25 -44.07 -7.85 14.27
CA GLY A 25 -44.08 -8.34 15.63
C GLY A 25 -43.22 -9.59 15.80
N LEU A 26 -42.12 -9.46 16.55
CA LEU A 26 -41.56 -10.54 17.35
C LEU A 26 -42.12 -10.37 18.77
N THR A 27 -43.10 -11.20 19.13
CA THR A 27 -43.58 -11.28 20.51
C THR A 27 -42.49 -11.91 21.37
N ALA A 28 -41.77 -11.09 22.14
CA ALA A 28 -40.98 -11.57 23.25
C ALA A 28 -41.92 -12.22 24.28
N ALA A 29 -41.67 -13.48 24.62
CA ALA A 29 -42.29 -14.10 25.78
C ALA A 29 -41.93 -13.28 27.04
N PRO A 30 -42.81 -13.18 28.05
CA PRO A 30 -42.45 -12.50 29.28
C PRO A 30 -41.30 -13.27 29.94
N LEU A 31 -40.16 -12.59 30.11
CA LEU A 31 -39.07 -13.10 30.93
C LEU A 31 -39.59 -13.36 32.36
N PRO A 32 -39.11 -14.43 33.03
CA PRO A 32 -39.47 -14.68 34.41
C PRO A 32 -39.05 -13.48 35.27
N ALA A 33 -39.82 -13.17 36.31
CA ALA A 33 -39.47 -12.10 37.24
C ALA A 33 -38.11 -12.40 37.88
N HIS A 34 -37.09 -11.61 37.54
CA HIS A 34 -35.77 -11.63 38.15
C HIS A 34 -35.83 -10.94 39.53
N ALA A 35 -35.02 -11.42 40.47
CA ALA A 35 -34.84 -10.77 41.77
C ALA A 35 -34.32 -9.34 41.57
N ALA A 36 -34.72 -8.41 42.44
CA ALA A 36 -34.31 -7.01 42.35
C ALA A 36 -32.78 -6.88 42.46
N ASP A 37 -32.15 -6.19 41.50
CA ASP A 37 -30.76 -5.76 41.59
C ASP A 37 -30.60 -4.81 42.79
N ILE A 38 -29.54 -5.01 43.57
CA ILE A 38 -29.17 -4.09 44.65
C ILE A 38 -28.23 -3.06 44.02
N ASP A 39 -28.68 -1.81 43.99
CA ASP A 39 -27.86 -0.65 43.66
C ASP A 39 -27.26 -0.10 44.96
N ILE A 40 -25.94 -0.20 45.10
CA ILE A 40 -25.25 0.27 46.31
C ILE A 40 -25.23 1.79 46.40
N PHE A 41 -25.45 2.55 45.33
CA PHE A 41 -25.54 4.01 45.41
C PHE A 41 -26.86 4.48 46.02
N ASP A 42 -27.95 3.71 45.84
CA ASP A 42 -29.26 4.02 46.45
C ASP A 42 -29.34 3.64 47.94
N SER A 43 -28.66 2.57 48.35
CA SER A 43 -28.76 2.07 49.73
C SER A 43 -27.55 1.25 50.20
N ASP A 44 -26.37 1.86 50.21
CA ASP A 44 -25.15 1.22 50.69
C ASP A 44 -25.20 0.88 52.19
N PRO A 45 -25.17 -0.40 52.59
CA PRO A 45 -25.13 -0.78 54.00
C PRO A 45 -23.75 -0.52 54.66
N HIS A 46 -22.72 -0.22 53.87
CA HIS A 46 -21.34 -0.04 54.31
C HIS A 46 -20.88 1.41 54.30
N LEU A 47 -21.68 2.35 53.79
CA LEU A 47 -21.39 3.79 53.83
C LEU A 47 -21.27 4.30 55.28
N PRO A 48 -20.08 4.76 55.72
CA PRO A 48 -19.91 5.30 57.07
C PRO A 48 -20.68 6.62 57.26
N ALA A 49 -21.20 6.83 58.47
CA ALA A 49 -21.96 8.04 58.78
C ALA A 49 -21.10 9.31 58.64
N GLY A 50 -21.55 10.24 57.80
CA GLY A 50 -20.86 11.52 57.55
C GLY A 50 -19.91 11.52 56.36
N LEU A 51 -19.74 10.38 55.68
CA LEU A 51 -19.01 10.27 54.41
C LEU A 51 -19.99 10.14 53.24
N VAL A 52 -19.46 10.24 52.02
CA VAL A 52 -20.16 9.91 50.77
C VAL A 52 -19.42 8.80 50.05
N ASN A 53 -20.12 8.05 49.20
CA ASN A 53 -19.48 7.17 48.23
C ASN A 53 -19.02 8.04 47.04
N LEU A 54 -17.70 8.11 46.84
CA LEU A 54 -17.04 8.92 45.83
C LEU A 54 -16.93 8.21 44.48
N ALA A 55 -17.27 6.92 44.40
CA ALA A 55 -17.09 6.07 43.21
C ALA A 55 -18.19 6.22 42.15
N GLU A 56 -19.37 6.75 42.51
CA GLU A 56 -20.51 6.84 41.60
C GLU A 56 -20.20 7.68 40.35
N GLY A 57 -20.42 7.10 39.17
CA GLY A 57 -20.23 7.76 37.88
C GLY A 57 -18.77 8.12 37.56
N LYS A 58 -17.81 7.54 38.30
CA LYS A 58 -16.37 7.78 38.09
C LYS A 58 -15.79 6.91 37.00
N ARG A 59 -14.68 7.36 36.42
CA ARG A 59 -13.97 6.58 35.41
C ARG A 59 -13.16 5.49 36.10
N ALA A 60 -13.30 4.26 35.58
CA ALA A 60 -12.49 3.12 36.00
C ALA A 60 -11.44 2.77 34.94
N THR A 61 -10.24 2.39 35.38
CA THR A 61 -9.16 1.83 34.57
C THR A 61 -8.65 0.55 35.23
N SER A 62 -7.96 -0.31 34.48
CA SER A 62 -7.41 -1.55 35.05
C SER A 62 -6.15 -2.02 34.32
N SER A 63 -5.35 -2.82 35.02
CA SER A 63 -4.15 -3.48 34.48
C SER A 63 -4.40 -4.40 33.28
N SER A 64 -5.59 -5.00 33.23
CA SER A 64 -6.07 -5.88 32.15
C SER A 64 -7.56 -6.13 32.41
N ALA A 65 -8.32 -6.37 31.35
CA ALA A 65 -9.74 -6.65 31.50
C ALA A 65 -10.25 -7.66 30.49
N TYR A 66 -11.20 -8.48 30.92
CA TYR A 66 -12.05 -9.25 30.02
C TYR A 66 -13.24 -8.38 29.61
N GLU A 67 -13.05 -7.58 28.55
CA GLU A 67 -14.07 -6.64 28.05
C GLU A 67 -15.13 -7.38 27.20
N LYS A 68 -16.06 -8.04 27.89
CA LYS A 68 -17.21 -8.77 27.33
C LYS A 68 -18.47 -8.41 28.10
N ALA A 69 -18.98 -7.20 27.84
CA ALA A 69 -20.16 -6.69 28.52
C ALA A 69 -21.40 -7.59 28.32
N ASP A 70 -21.50 -8.27 27.18
CA ASP A 70 -22.52 -9.28 26.89
C ASP A 70 -22.39 -10.56 27.74
N GLU A 71 -21.20 -10.82 28.27
CA GLU A 71 -20.91 -11.86 29.25
C GLU A 71 -20.86 -11.32 30.69
N GLY A 72 -21.15 -10.02 30.89
CA GLY A 72 -21.20 -9.37 32.18
C GLY A 72 -19.86 -8.92 32.76
N TRP A 73 -18.82 -8.80 31.95
CA TRP A 73 -17.52 -8.31 32.41
C TRP A 73 -17.11 -7.05 31.65
N ALA A 74 -16.74 -6.01 32.39
CA ALA A 74 -16.12 -4.82 31.84
C ALA A 74 -15.40 -4.07 32.96
N THR A 75 -14.33 -3.33 32.65
CA THR A 75 -13.69 -2.45 33.65
C THR A 75 -14.69 -1.43 34.20
N ALA A 76 -15.58 -0.92 33.34
CA ALA A 76 -16.62 0.04 33.71
C ALA A 76 -17.65 -0.51 34.73
N PHE A 77 -17.70 -1.82 34.96
CA PHE A 77 -18.62 -2.42 35.93
C PHE A 77 -18.05 -2.46 37.35
N VAL A 78 -16.79 -2.09 37.57
CA VAL A 78 -16.21 -2.08 38.92
C VAL A 78 -16.80 -0.99 39.81
N ASN A 79 -17.56 -0.04 39.27
CA ASN A 79 -18.19 1.04 40.02
C ASN A 79 -19.58 1.43 39.47
N ASP A 80 -20.30 0.47 38.89
CA ASP A 80 -21.62 0.71 38.27
C ASP A 80 -22.77 0.65 39.28
N GLY A 81 -22.46 0.36 40.55
CA GLY A 81 -23.39 0.28 41.66
C GLY A 81 -24.03 -1.09 41.80
N ARG A 82 -23.77 -2.03 40.88
CA ARG A 82 -24.51 -3.28 40.78
C ARG A 82 -23.73 -4.45 41.36
N ILE A 83 -24.27 -5.00 42.44
CA ILE A 83 -23.71 -6.19 43.11
C ILE A 83 -24.55 -7.46 42.86
N GLY A 84 -25.39 -7.46 41.81
CA GLY A 84 -26.50 -8.40 41.61
C GLY A 84 -26.34 -9.43 40.48
N THR A 85 -27.34 -10.31 40.34
CA THR A 85 -27.37 -11.43 39.36
C THR A 85 -28.43 -11.27 38.26
N GLY A 86 -29.12 -10.12 38.22
CA GLY A 86 -30.28 -9.89 37.36
C GLY A 86 -29.99 -9.28 35.99
N ALA A 87 -28.95 -8.45 35.89
CA ALA A 87 -28.42 -7.90 34.65
C ALA A 87 -26.99 -8.45 34.44
N LEU A 88 -26.56 -8.64 33.21
CA LEU A 88 -25.20 -9.09 32.86
C LEU A 88 -24.17 -8.02 33.29
N SER A 89 -23.89 -7.90 34.59
CA SER A 89 -22.86 -7.05 35.21
C SER A 89 -22.33 -7.75 36.45
N TYR A 90 -21.31 -8.59 36.23
CA TYR A 90 -20.59 -9.33 37.26
C TYR A 90 -19.42 -8.54 37.85
N GLY A 91 -19.10 -7.39 37.27
CA GLY A 91 -18.01 -6.50 37.64
C GLY A 91 -16.81 -6.57 36.69
N TRP A 92 -15.62 -6.38 37.26
CA TRP A 92 -14.35 -6.46 36.56
C TRP A 92 -13.67 -7.82 36.74
N SER A 93 -13.09 -8.34 35.66
CA SER A 93 -12.22 -9.50 35.65
C SER A 93 -10.94 -9.15 34.90
N THR A 94 -9.77 -9.55 35.43
CA THR A 94 -8.55 -9.62 34.62
C THR A 94 -8.77 -10.50 33.39
N ASN A 95 -8.11 -10.19 32.27
CA ASN A 95 -8.29 -10.93 31.02
C ASN A 95 -7.86 -12.42 31.17
N PRO A 96 -8.78 -13.39 31.02
CA PRO A 96 -8.45 -14.81 31.08
C PRO A 96 -7.81 -15.33 29.77
N ILE A 97 -7.93 -14.61 28.65
CA ILE A 97 -7.48 -15.10 27.34
C ILE A 97 -5.97 -15.29 27.32
N GLY A 98 -5.52 -16.52 27.01
CA GLY A 98 -4.10 -16.90 26.90
C GLY A 98 -3.58 -17.71 28.10
N ASN A 99 -4.28 -17.69 29.24
CA ASN A 99 -4.04 -18.57 30.40
C ASN A 99 -2.59 -18.55 30.97
N THR A 100 -1.84 -17.47 30.76
CA THR A 100 -0.41 -17.37 31.15
C THR A 100 -0.19 -16.73 32.53
N ALA A 101 -1.20 -16.08 33.10
CA ALA A 101 -1.07 -15.37 34.37
C ALA A 101 -0.86 -16.31 35.57
N THR A 102 0.13 -15.99 36.39
CA THR A 102 0.45 -16.65 37.66
C THR A 102 -0.10 -15.88 38.87
N GLU A 103 -0.14 -16.49 40.06
CA GLU A 103 -0.62 -15.83 41.29
C GLU A 103 0.12 -14.54 41.63
N THR A 104 1.36 -14.36 41.17
CA THR A 104 2.19 -13.17 41.42
C THR A 104 2.15 -12.14 40.30
N THR A 105 1.38 -12.37 39.25
CA THR A 105 1.23 -11.40 38.15
C THR A 105 0.52 -10.16 38.68
N PRO A 106 1.08 -8.94 38.55
CA PRO A 106 0.44 -7.72 39.04
C PRO A 106 -0.96 -7.55 38.44
N ALA A 107 -1.96 -7.21 39.25
CA ALA A 107 -3.30 -6.86 38.78
C ALA A 107 -3.87 -5.74 39.61
N TRP A 108 -4.49 -4.76 38.98
CA TRP A 108 -5.16 -3.67 39.67
C TRP A 108 -6.39 -3.19 38.89
N ALA A 109 -7.35 -2.64 39.65
CA ALA A 109 -8.47 -1.84 39.16
C ALA A 109 -8.49 -0.52 39.94
N GLU A 110 -8.64 0.58 39.21
CA GLU A 110 -8.44 1.95 39.67
C GLU A 110 -9.66 2.80 39.35
N LEU A 111 -9.95 3.75 40.22
CA LEU A 111 -10.97 4.78 40.06
C LEU A 111 -10.33 6.16 40.13
N ASP A 112 -10.66 7.01 39.15
CA ASP A 112 -10.40 8.45 39.21
C ASP A 112 -11.62 9.16 39.79
N LEU A 113 -11.49 9.68 41.00
CA LEU A 113 -12.50 10.44 41.72
C LEU A 113 -12.76 11.82 41.09
N LEU A 114 -11.90 12.22 40.15
CA LEU A 114 -11.91 13.46 39.38
C LEU A 114 -11.63 14.72 40.20
N ALA A 115 -11.54 14.60 41.53
CA ALA A 115 -11.21 15.69 42.44
C ALA A 115 -10.45 15.17 43.67
N PRO A 116 -9.47 15.92 44.20
CA PRO A 116 -8.83 15.60 45.47
C PRO A 116 -9.89 15.38 46.56
N SER A 117 -9.82 14.21 47.18
CA SER A 117 -10.75 13.79 48.22
C SER A 117 -9.98 13.22 49.39
N THR A 118 -10.51 13.42 50.59
CA THR A 118 -10.04 12.70 51.78
C THR A 118 -10.71 11.34 51.79
N ILE A 119 -9.96 10.27 51.57
CA ILE A 119 -10.46 8.90 51.54
C ILE A 119 -10.18 8.26 52.90
N GLU A 120 -11.19 7.63 53.48
CA GLU A 120 -11.10 7.05 54.83
C GLU A 120 -11.43 5.55 54.86
N SER A 121 -12.14 5.06 53.85
CA SER A 121 -12.54 3.66 53.78
C SER A 121 -12.82 3.24 52.34
N VAL A 122 -12.58 1.97 52.01
CA VAL A 122 -12.91 1.37 50.72
C VAL A 122 -13.62 0.03 50.95
N ALA A 123 -14.68 -0.25 50.19
CA ALA A 123 -15.33 -1.55 50.16
C ALA A 123 -15.09 -2.24 48.82
N VAL A 124 -14.54 -3.46 48.88
CA VAL A 124 -14.28 -4.31 47.70
C VAL A 124 -15.27 -5.46 47.71
N TRP A 125 -16.15 -5.52 46.72
CA TRP A 125 -17.20 -6.53 46.65
C TRP A 125 -16.78 -7.74 45.82
N PRO A 126 -17.01 -8.97 46.32
CA PRO A 126 -16.86 -10.16 45.49
C PRO A 126 -17.99 -10.26 44.48
N ARG A 127 -17.76 -10.97 43.36
CA ARG A 127 -18.86 -11.45 42.50
C ARG A 127 -19.86 -12.28 43.32
N LEU A 128 -21.16 -12.11 43.04
CA LEU A 128 -22.26 -12.75 43.80
C LEU A 128 -23.15 -13.67 42.94
N ASP A 129 -22.69 -14.07 41.75
CA ASP A 129 -23.44 -14.90 40.82
C ASP A 129 -23.48 -16.39 41.19
N GLY A 130 -24.45 -16.72 42.04
CA GLY A 130 -24.86 -18.10 42.31
C GLY A 130 -23.74 -18.97 42.85
N ALA A 131 -23.37 -20.03 42.10
CA ALA A 131 -22.34 -20.97 42.51
C ALA A 131 -20.91 -20.39 42.45
N ASN A 132 -20.72 -19.27 41.74
CA ASN A 132 -19.42 -18.63 41.57
C ASN A 132 -19.20 -17.50 42.59
N ALA A 133 -20.10 -17.32 43.56
CA ALA A 133 -19.97 -16.26 44.55
C ALA A 133 -18.61 -16.31 45.27
N GLY A 134 -17.86 -15.21 45.20
CA GLY A 134 -16.51 -15.12 45.76
C GLY A 134 -15.39 -15.81 44.98
N GLN A 135 -15.71 -16.42 43.84
CA GLN A 135 -14.70 -17.05 42.99
C GLN A 135 -13.76 -15.99 42.43
N ASN A 136 -12.47 -16.33 42.40
CA ASN A 136 -11.38 -15.49 41.90
C ASN A 136 -11.24 -14.10 42.55
N PHE A 137 -11.79 -13.90 43.74
CA PHE A 137 -11.52 -12.70 44.54
C PHE A 137 -10.01 -12.62 44.87
N PRO A 138 -9.37 -11.44 44.86
CA PRO A 138 -7.93 -11.34 45.09
C PRO A 138 -7.58 -11.88 46.47
N VAL A 139 -6.62 -12.80 46.54
CA VAL A 139 -6.27 -13.45 47.81
C VAL A 139 -5.56 -12.47 48.73
N ASP A 140 -4.60 -11.73 48.18
CA ASP A 140 -3.94 -10.61 48.85
C ASP A 140 -4.00 -9.37 47.95
N TYR A 141 -4.30 -8.21 48.54
CA TYR A 141 -4.35 -6.94 47.83
C TYR A 141 -4.08 -5.74 48.75
N ALA A 142 -3.68 -4.64 48.15
CA ALA A 142 -3.54 -3.33 48.77
C ALA A 142 -4.61 -2.37 48.24
N ILE A 143 -5.07 -1.46 49.09
CA ILE A 143 -5.74 -0.23 48.68
C ILE A 143 -4.67 0.84 48.60
N GLU A 144 -4.51 1.41 47.42
CA GLU A 144 -3.51 2.42 47.15
C GLU A 144 -4.18 3.71 46.68
N VAL A 145 -3.64 4.84 47.11
CA VAL A 145 -4.14 6.18 46.80
C VAL A 145 -3.01 6.99 46.18
N SER A 146 -3.31 7.75 45.13
CA SER A 146 -2.34 8.60 44.43
C SER A 146 -2.95 9.93 44.00
N ASP A 147 -2.07 10.91 43.81
CA ASP A 147 -2.35 12.22 43.19
C ASP A 147 -1.83 12.30 41.75
N ASP A 148 -1.05 11.34 41.26
CA ASP A 148 -0.40 11.44 39.94
C ASP A 148 -0.36 10.13 39.15
N GLY A 149 -0.83 9.03 39.74
CA GLY A 149 -0.83 7.70 39.15
C GLY A 149 0.55 7.02 39.14
N ARG A 150 1.59 7.70 39.64
CA ARG A 150 2.98 7.23 39.65
C ARG A 150 3.46 6.93 41.06
N GLU A 151 3.29 7.87 41.97
CA GLU A 151 3.57 7.69 43.40
C GLU A 151 2.31 7.22 44.12
N TRP A 152 2.39 6.01 44.68
CA TRP A 152 1.26 5.37 45.35
C TRP A 152 1.49 5.25 46.85
N THR A 153 0.54 5.73 47.63
CA THR A 153 0.49 5.52 49.07
C THR A 153 -0.38 4.31 49.36
N THR A 154 0.18 3.24 49.94
CA THR A 154 -0.61 2.11 50.45
C THR A 154 -1.40 2.54 51.68
N ALA A 155 -2.71 2.68 51.52
CA ALA A 155 -3.64 3.10 52.57
C ALA A 155 -4.07 1.92 53.46
N ALA A 156 -4.29 0.74 52.87
CA ALA A 156 -4.63 -0.48 53.59
C ALA A 156 -4.17 -1.73 52.83
N THR A 157 -4.11 -2.87 53.52
CA THR A 157 -3.83 -4.18 52.91
C THR A 157 -4.78 -5.24 53.46
N SER A 158 -5.18 -6.19 52.62
CA SER A 158 -5.97 -7.37 52.97
C SER A 158 -5.27 -8.62 52.46
N SER A 159 -5.33 -9.72 53.22
CA SER A 159 -4.61 -10.96 52.90
C SER A 159 -5.38 -12.21 53.32
N GLY A 160 -5.18 -13.31 52.60
CA GLY A 160 -5.76 -14.62 52.93
C GLY A 160 -7.22 -14.81 52.52
N ASN A 161 -7.69 -14.05 51.53
CA ASN A 161 -9.08 -14.03 51.07
C ASN A 161 -9.42 -15.22 50.16
N THR A 162 -9.61 -16.42 50.71
CA THR A 162 -9.84 -17.65 49.92
C THR A 162 -11.31 -18.02 49.71
N SER A 163 -12.26 -17.35 50.37
CA SER A 163 -13.70 -17.64 50.28
C SER A 163 -14.52 -16.41 50.74
N VAL A 164 -14.55 -15.36 49.91
CA VAL A 164 -15.17 -14.08 50.25
C VAL A 164 -16.56 -13.99 49.61
N THR A 165 -17.63 -13.98 50.42
CA THR A 165 -19.02 -13.89 49.93
C THR A 165 -19.73 -12.61 50.33
N GLU A 166 -19.02 -11.69 51.00
CA GLU A 166 -19.51 -10.38 51.45
C GLU A 166 -18.43 -9.33 51.18
N ALA A 167 -18.82 -8.06 51.08
CA ALA A 167 -17.89 -6.95 50.87
C ALA A 167 -16.77 -6.94 51.91
N GLN A 168 -15.54 -6.70 51.46
CA GLN A 168 -14.41 -6.44 52.34
C GLN A 168 -14.27 -4.94 52.53
N VAL A 169 -14.66 -4.44 53.72
CA VAL A 169 -14.58 -3.02 54.07
C VAL A 169 -13.29 -2.74 54.83
N LEU A 170 -12.42 -1.91 54.26
CA LEU A 170 -11.12 -1.54 54.80
C LEU A 170 -11.15 -0.05 55.18
N ALA A 171 -11.22 0.22 56.49
CA ALA A 171 -11.04 1.56 57.04
C ALA A 171 -9.58 1.81 57.39
N PHE A 172 -9.09 3.02 57.14
CA PHE A 172 -7.69 3.41 57.35
C PHE A 172 -7.57 4.87 57.80
N GLU A 173 -6.36 5.28 58.18
CA GLU A 173 -6.09 6.69 58.48
C GLU A 173 -6.33 7.54 57.23
N PRO A 174 -7.03 8.69 57.32
CA PRO A 174 -7.42 9.47 56.16
C PRO A 174 -6.25 9.78 55.21
N VAL A 175 -6.36 9.40 53.94
CA VAL A 175 -5.38 9.69 52.89
C VAL A 175 -6.01 10.63 51.87
N THR A 176 -5.28 11.66 51.44
CA THR A 176 -5.76 12.54 50.37
C THR A 176 -5.25 12.02 49.04
N GLY A 177 -6.12 11.99 48.05
CA GLY A 177 -5.80 11.66 46.66
C GLY A 177 -7.03 11.73 45.79
N HIS A 178 -6.85 11.51 44.48
CA HIS A 178 -7.96 11.41 43.55
C HIS A 178 -7.94 10.12 42.73
N LEU A 179 -6.84 9.38 42.74
CA LEU A 179 -6.79 8.03 42.20
C LEU A 179 -6.82 7.04 43.35
N VAL A 180 -7.70 6.04 43.26
CA VAL A 180 -7.82 4.96 44.26
C VAL A 180 -7.85 3.64 43.54
N ARG A 181 -6.96 2.72 43.89
CA ARG A 181 -6.94 1.39 43.27
C ARG A 181 -6.92 0.25 44.28
N VAL A 182 -7.52 -0.86 43.88
CA VAL A 182 -7.29 -2.18 44.47
C VAL A 182 -6.14 -2.82 43.69
N HIS A 183 -4.99 -2.99 44.32
CA HIS A 183 -3.81 -3.62 43.75
C HIS A 183 -3.64 -5.04 44.32
N ALA A 184 -3.98 -6.05 43.53
CA ALA A 184 -3.83 -7.45 43.89
C ALA A 184 -2.35 -7.85 43.89
N THR A 185 -1.82 -8.10 45.08
CA THR A 185 -0.47 -8.61 45.30
C THR A 185 -0.40 -10.13 45.23
N ARG A 186 -1.55 -10.81 45.33
CA ARG A 186 -1.68 -12.24 45.03
C ARG A 186 -3.06 -12.58 44.48
N ARG A 187 -3.09 -13.05 43.23
CA ARG A 187 -4.31 -13.46 42.51
C ARG A 187 -4.84 -14.80 43.02
N ALA A 188 -6.10 -15.08 42.74
CA ALA A 188 -6.70 -16.39 43.05
C ALA A 188 -6.44 -17.39 41.91
N PRO A 189 -6.32 -18.69 42.21
CA PRO A 189 -6.11 -19.72 41.20
C PRO A 189 -7.40 -19.91 40.36
N GLY A 190 -7.39 -19.47 39.10
CA GLY A 190 -8.54 -19.51 38.18
C GLY A 190 -8.65 -20.80 37.35
N GLY A 191 -7.87 -21.84 37.66
CA GLY A 191 -7.97 -23.14 37.01
C GLY A 191 -7.40 -23.14 35.59
N ALA A 192 -8.24 -23.45 34.60
CA ALA A 192 -7.81 -23.54 33.20
C ALA A 192 -7.45 -22.15 32.62
N ASP A 193 -8.00 -21.08 33.19
CA ASP A 193 -7.90 -19.70 32.70
C ASP A 193 -6.69 -18.94 33.28
N GLY A 194 -5.78 -19.63 33.98
CA GLY A 194 -4.68 -18.99 34.73
C GLY A 194 -5.16 -18.34 36.04
N ALA A 195 -4.29 -17.58 36.71
CA ALA A 195 -4.65 -16.88 37.95
C ALA A 195 -5.36 -15.55 37.67
N LEU A 196 -6.52 -15.33 38.31
CA LEU A 196 -7.44 -14.23 38.01
C LEU A 196 -7.71 -13.33 39.22
N VAL A 197 -8.16 -12.11 38.93
CA VAL A 197 -8.80 -11.22 39.90
C VAL A 197 -10.18 -10.86 39.37
N GLN A 198 -11.20 -11.09 40.21
CA GLN A 198 -12.60 -10.76 39.91
C GLN A 198 -13.23 -10.02 41.09
N ILE A 199 -13.74 -8.82 40.80
CA ILE A 199 -14.34 -7.91 41.77
C ILE A 199 -15.64 -7.42 41.16
N ALA A 200 -16.74 -7.51 41.92
CA ALA A 200 -18.03 -7.00 41.48
C ALA A 200 -18.05 -5.48 41.42
N GLU A 201 -17.61 -4.85 42.51
CA GLU A 201 -17.85 -3.44 42.76
C GLU A 201 -16.80 -2.91 43.75
N LEU A 202 -16.45 -1.63 43.61
CA LEU A 202 -15.46 -0.91 44.38
C LEU A 202 -16.06 0.43 44.83
N ALA A 203 -16.45 0.49 46.10
CA ALA A 203 -16.95 1.72 46.71
C ALA A 203 -15.85 2.43 47.49
N VAL A 204 -15.73 3.74 47.30
CA VAL A 204 -14.70 4.58 47.93
C VAL A 204 -15.39 5.60 48.82
N TYR A 205 -15.14 5.57 50.13
CA TYR A 205 -15.80 6.45 51.08
C TYR A 205 -14.89 7.55 51.59
N GLY A 206 -15.37 8.78 51.53
CA GLY A 206 -14.58 9.93 51.93
C GLY A 206 -15.34 11.25 51.93
N THR A 207 -14.58 12.34 51.96
CA THR A 207 -15.07 13.72 51.83
C THR A 207 -14.38 14.42 50.66
N PRO A 208 -15.12 14.99 49.69
CA PRO A 208 -14.52 15.75 48.60
C PRO A 208 -13.92 17.06 49.14
N GLN A 209 -12.69 17.43 48.75
CA GLN A 209 -12.01 18.63 49.25
C GLN A 209 -12.16 19.89 48.38
N GLY A 210 -12.67 19.78 47.16
CA GLY A 210 -12.86 20.93 46.27
C GLY A 210 -13.16 20.51 44.84
N SER A 211 -13.27 21.50 43.96
CA SER A 211 -13.41 21.27 42.52
C SER A 211 -12.02 21.21 41.86
N ARG A 212 -11.81 20.25 40.97
CA ARG A 212 -10.64 20.17 40.09
C ARG A 212 -11.02 20.72 38.72
N LEU A 213 -10.27 21.71 38.24
CA LEU A 213 -10.37 22.15 36.86
C LEU A 213 -9.53 21.24 35.94
N GLY A 214 -10.07 20.97 34.77
CA GLY A 214 -9.41 20.32 33.65
C GLY A 214 -9.81 21.02 32.35
N VAL A 215 -9.21 20.58 31.26
CA VAL A 215 -9.51 21.04 29.90
C VAL A 215 -9.43 19.84 28.97
N ASP A 216 -10.20 19.86 27.89
CA ASP A 216 -10.17 18.83 26.86
C ASP A 216 -8.84 18.80 26.09
N LYS A 217 -8.27 19.96 25.74
CA LYS A 217 -6.97 20.10 25.06
C LYS A 217 -5.94 20.79 25.97
N PRO A 218 -4.82 20.14 26.32
CA PRO A 218 -3.88 20.67 27.31
C PRO A 218 -3.03 21.85 26.80
N ALA A 219 -2.97 22.04 25.48
CA ALA A 219 -2.26 23.11 24.79
C ALA A 219 -2.85 23.29 23.39
N LEU A 220 -2.61 24.45 22.76
CA LEU A 220 -3.00 24.72 21.37
C LEU A 220 -1.82 25.23 20.52
N GLU A 221 -1.76 24.79 19.28
CA GLU A 221 -0.89 25.25 18.20
C GLU A 221 -1.76 25.64 17.01
N LEU A 222 -1.74 26.93 16.64
CA LEU A 222 -2.68 27.52 15.66
C LEU A 222 -1.95 28.38 14.62
N LEU A 223 -2.55 28.51 13.43
CA LEU A 223 -2.13 29.48 12.41
C LEU A 223 -2.83 30.84 12.61
N PRO A 224 -2.25 31.97 12.16
CA PRO A 224 -2.89 33.28 12.26
C PRO A 224 -4.29 33.31 11.64
N GLY A 225 -5.30 33.70 12.43
CA GLY A 225 -6.71 33.75 12.03
C GLY A 225 -7.49 32.45 12.26
N GLU A 226 -6.82 31.35 12.60
CA GLU A 226 -7.46 30.10 12.99
C GLU A 226 -8.11 30.22 14.37
N SER A 227 -9.12 29.40 14.64
CA SER A 227 -9.74 29.31 15.95
C SER A 227 -9.98 27.86 16.35
N ASP A 228 -9.97 27.59 17.65
CA ASP A 228 -10.27 26.28 18.22
C ASP A 228 -11.06 26.45 19.53
N GLN A 229 -11.85 25.44 19.89
CA GLN A 229 -12.68 25.40 21.08
C GLN A 229 -11.95 24.68 22.21
N LEU A 230 -11.78 25.35 23.35
CA LEU A 230 -11.42 24.71 24.61
C LEU A 230 -12.67 24.45 25.44
N THR A 231 -12.81 23.24 25.95
CA THR A 231 -13.89 22.84 26.85
C THR A 231 -13.35 22.72 28.27
N ALA A 232 -13.80 23.59 29.18
CA ALA A 232 -13.47 23.48 30.59
C ALA A 232 -14.17 22.26 31.21
N LEU A 233 -13.43 21.50 32.00
CA LEU A 233 -13.92 20.36 32.76
C LEU A 233 -13.87 20.70 34.25
N VAL A 234 -14.98 20.55 34.97
CA VAL A 234 -14.98 20.63 36.44
C VAL A 234 -15.27 19.24 36.99
N ASN A 235 -14.32 18.70 37.75
CA ASN A 235 -14.35 17.32 38.23
C ASN A 235 -14.61 16.33 37.09
N GLY A 236 -13.93 16.53 35.96
CA GLY A 236 -14.00 15.68 34.77
C GLY A 236 -15.27 15.81 33.92
N SER A 237 -16.21 16.68 34.29
CA SER A 237 -17.43 16.93 33.50
C SER A 237 -17.33 18.27 32.76
N PRO A 238 -17.69 18.34 31.47
CA PRO A 238 -17.81 19.60 30.75
C PRO A 238 -18.73 20.58 31.48
N VAL A 239 -18.32 21.85 31.56
CA VAL A 239 -19.14 22.93 32.12
C VAL A 239 -19.31 24.05 31.12
N ASP A 240 -20.47 24.70 31.15
CA ASP A 240 -20.76 25.86 30.29
C ASP A 240 -19.89 27.06 30.69
N GLY A 241 -19.60 27.95 29.72
CA GLY A 241 -18.79 29.16 29.92
C GLY A 241 -19.32 30.15 30.98
N ALA A 242 -20.54 29.97 31.50
CA ALA A 242 -21.09 30.79 32.59
C ALA A 242 -20.54 30.41 33.98
N GLU A 243 -19.97 29.22 34.15
CA GLU A 243 -19.43 28.72 35.43
C GLU A 243 -17.91 28.91 35.56
N VAL A 244 -17.24 29.29 34.47
CA VAL A 244 -15.79 29.50 34.40
C VAL A 244 -15.46 30.86 33.80
N THR A 245 -14.28 31.40 34.10
CA THR A 245 -13.78 32.63 33.48
C THR A 245 -12.55 32.33 32.66
N TRP A 246 -12.59 32.75 31.39
CA TRP A 246 -11.48 32.66 30.44
C TRP A 246 -10.73 33.99 30.35
N THR A 247 -9.40 33.96 30.28
CA THR A 247 -8.58 35.16 30.10
C THR A 247 -7.33 34.83 29.30
N SER A 248 -7.08 35.58 28.22
CA SER A 248 -5.80 35.52 27.50
C SER A 248 -4.75 36.40 28.19
N ALA A 249 -3.54 35.87 28.34
CA ALA A 249 -2.38 36.60 28.87
C ALA A 249 -1.88 37.68 27.91
N ASP A 250 -2.02 37.45 26.59
CA ASP A 250 -1.66 38.39 25.53
C ASP A 250 -2.68 38.31 24.36
N PRO A 251 -3.72 39.16 24.38
CA PRO A 251 -4.71 39.25 23.32
C PRO A 251 -4.18 39.71 21.96
N ASP A 252 -2.96 40.28 21.89
CA ASP A 252 -2.35 40.65 20.60
C ASP A 252 -1.75 39.42 19.89
N VAL A 253 -1.53 38.31 20.62
CA VAL A 253 -1.07 37.01 20.08
C VAL A 253 -2.26 36.07 19.86
N ALA A 254 -3.12 35.86 20.87
CA ALA A 254 -4.35 35.08 20.73
C ALA A 254 -5.43 35.58 21.69
N THR A 255 -6.68 35.68 21.23
CA THR A 255 -7.84 36.05 22.04
C THR A 255 -8.60 34.82 22.49
N VAL A 256 -9.34 34.91 23.61
CA VAL A 256 -10.32 33.90 24.03
C VAL A 256 -11.64 34.58 24.36
N ASP A 257 -12.76 34.01 23.94
CA ASP A 257 -14.09 34.53 24.28
C ASP A 257 -14.67 33.90 25.55
N ALA A 258 -15.92 34.22 25.87
CA ALA A 258 -16.58 33.74 27.10
C ALA A 258 -16.98 32.26 27.02
N ASP A 259 -17.07 31.70 25.81
CA ASP A 259 -17.46 30.31 25.57
C ASP A 259 -16.22 29.40 25.44
N GLY A 260 -15.00 29.96 25.49
CA GLY A 260 -13.74 29.22 25.41
C GLY A 260 -13.18 29.09 23.99
N VAL A 261 -13.73 29.83 23.02
CA VAL A 261 -13.18 29.87 21.65
C VAL A 261 -11.92 30.71 21.66
N VAL A 262 -10.79 30.07 21.34
CA VAL A 262 -9.49 30.73 21.17
C VAL A 262 -9.31 31.09 19.71
N THR A 263 -8.90 32.33 19.41
CA THR A 263 -8.61 32.80 18.05
C THR A 263 -7.19 33.34 18.00
N ALA A 264 -6.37 32.80 17.09
CA ALA A 264 -5.01 33.24 16.85
C ALA A 264 -4.98 34.60 16.11
N VAL A 265 -4.14 35.53 16.57
CA VAL A 265 -4.04 36.90 16.04
C VAL A 265 -2.69 37.14 15.37
N ALA A 266 -1.58 36.83 16.03
CA ALA A 266 -0.24 37.06 15.52
C ALA A 266 0.76 36.03 16.04
N LEU A 267 1.86 35.82 15.31
CA LEU A 267 2.91 34.85 15.67
C LEU A 267 3.48 35.08 17.07
N GLY A 268 3.67 34.00 17.82
CA GLY A 268 4.24 34.01 19.16
C GLY A 268 3.53 33.07 20.13
N GLY A 269 4.07 32.95 21.35
CA GLY A 269 3.46 32.17 22.43
C GLY A 269 2.71 33.05 23.41
N THR A 270 1.53 32.61 23.84
CA THR A 270 0.72 33.19 24.92
C THR A 270 0.10 32.06 25.75
N ALA A 271 -0.78 32.40 26.69
CA ALA A 271 -1.53 31.41 27.45
C ALA A 271 -2.94 31.89 27.76
N VAL A 272 -3.86 30.92 27.82
CA VAL A 272 -5.24 31.10 28.26
C VAL A 272 -5.38 30.58 29.68
N THR A 273 -5.92 31.41 30.58
CA THR A 273 -6.22 31.04 31.96
C THR A 273 -7.70 30.75 32.12
N ILE A 274 -8.01 29.60 32.73
CA ILE A 274 -9.35 29.16 33.11
C ILE A 274 -9.45 29.22 34.63
N ALA A 275 -10.47 29.88 35.17
CA ALA A 275 -10.73 29.89 36.61
C ALA A 275 -12.19 29.56 36.93
N ALA A 276 -12.40 28.85 38.04
CA ALA A 276 -13.71 28.46 38.56
C ALA A 276 -13.71 28.62 40.08
N ASP A 277 -14.90 28.81 40.68
CA ASP A 277 -15.00 29.03 42.11
C ASP A 277 -14.59 27.76 42.88
N GLY A 278 -13.68 27.91 43.85
CA GLY A 278 -13.17 26.81 44.67
C GLY A 278 -12.21 25.83 43.97
N ALA A 279 -11.74 26.14 42.75
CA ALA A 279 -10.74 25.37 42.01
C ALA A 279 -9.44 26.18 41.80
N GLU A 280 -8.30 25.50 41.69
CA GLU A 280 -7.06 26.12 41.22
C GLU A 280 -7.18 26.48 39.74
N ALA A 281 -6.70 27.67 39.36
CA ALA A 281 -6.78 28.13 37.97
C ALA A 281 -5.88 27.27 37.07
N LEU A 282 -6.40 26.91 35.90
CA LEU A 282 -5.69 26.13 34.89
C LEU A 282 -5.13 27.07 33.82
N VAL A 283 -3.91 26.82 33.36
CA VAL A 283 -3.25 27.60 32.31
C VAL A 283 -3.00 26.69 31.11
N VAL A 284 -3.50 27.09 29.95
CA VAL A 284 -3.36 26.40 28.67
C VAL A 284 -2.43 27.21 27.78
N PRO A 285 -1.23 26.72 27.44
CA PRO A 285 -0.34 27.42 26.52
C PRO A 285 -0.95 27.42 25.11
N VAL A 286 -0.77 28.54 24.40
CA VAL A 286 -1.21 28.72 23.02
C VAL A 286 -0.01 29.24 22.22
N GLU A 287 0.38 28.50 21.18
CA GLU A 287 1.42 28.89 20.25
C GLU A 287 0.81 29.24 18.89
N VAL A 288 1.13 30.42 18.36
CA VAL A 288 0.74 30.84 17.03
C VAL A 288 1.95 30.75 16.10
N ILE A 289 1.90 29.78 15.19
CA ILE A 289 3.00 29.40 14.30
C ILE A 289 2.76 29.90 12.87
N ALA A 290 3.82 30.01 12.07
CA ALA A 290 3.71 30.52 10.70
C ALA A 290 3.17 29.47 9.73
N GLU A 291 3.55 28.21 9.95
CA GLU A 291 3.18 27.05 9.17
C GLU A 291 3.29 25.84 10.09
N ARG A 292 2.40 24.86 9.91
CA ARG A 292 2.53 23.58 10.59
C ARG A 292 3.77 22.86 10.06
N THR A 293 4.51 22.18 10.91
CA THR A 293 5.59 21.31 10.44
C THR A 293 4.95 20.20 9.63
N ASP A 294 5.31 20.14 8.36
CA ASP A 294 4.92 19.07 7.47
C ASP A 294 5.76 17.83 7.81
N THR A 295 5.11 16.74 8.21
CA THR A 295 5.76 15.45 8.50
C THR A 295 6.49 14.88 7.29
N ASP A 296 6.19 15.40 6.10
CA ASP A 296 6.65 14.90 4.83
C ASP A 296 7.76 15.76 4.21
N ALA A 297 8.08 16.90 4.80
CA ALA A 297 9.10 17.81 4.29
C ALA A 297 10.54 17.31 4.53
N GLU A 298 10.72 16.46 5.55
CA GLU A 298 12.00 15.88 5.92
C GLU A 298 11.94 14.36 5.90
N PHE A 299 13.11 13.72 5.85
CA PHE A 299 13.19 12.26 5.93
C PHE A 299 12.70 11.81 7.30
N MET A 300 11.61 11.05 7.35
CA MET A 300 10.95 10.67 8.59
C MET A 300 11.57 9.40 9.20
N ILE A 301 11.93 9.48 10.47
CA ILE A 301 12.36 8.34 11.28
C ILE A 301 11.32 8.12 12.36
N SER A 302 10.69 6.95 12.37
CA SER A 302 9.62 6.63 13.31
C SER A 302 9.95 5.47 14.24
N ALA A 303 9.28 5.46 15.39
CA ALA A 303 9.42 4.43 16.42
C ALA A 303 8.07 3.74 16.63
N PHE A 304 7.97 2.50 16.15
CA PHE A 304 6.82 1.65 16.42
C PHE A 304 6.99 0.86 17.71
N TRP A 305 5.87 0.64 18.38
CA TRP A 305 5.85 0.12 19.74
C TRP A 305 6.63 1.02 20.69
N PRO A 306 6.04 2.20 21.00
CA PRO A 306 6.70 3.23 21.79
C PRO A 306 6.77 2.82 23.27
N PRO A 307 7.38 3.66 24.15
CA PRO A 307 7.39 3.38 25.59
C PRO A 307 6.00 3.05 26.13
N THR A 308 5.91 2.01 26.98
CA THR A 308 4.65 1.58 27.59
C THR A 308 4.05 2.64 28.52
N ALA A 309 2.83 2.44 29.04
CA ALA A 309 2.20 3.44 29.90
C ALA A 309 3.05 3.73 31.15
N GLU A 310 3.67 2.71 31.75
CA GLU A 310 4.61 2.85 32.87
C GLU A 310 5.85 3.68 32.51
N HIS A 311 6.26 3.62 31.25
CA HIS A 311 7.46 4.27 30.73
C HIS A 311 7.18 5.52 29.88
N THR A 312 5.93 6.00 29.85
CA THR A 312 5.56 7.28 29.22
C THR A 312 6.01 8.43 30.15
N ASN A 313 7.24 8.88 29.93
CA ASN A 313 7.90 9.92 30.73
C ASN A 313 9.01 10.64 29.94
N ALA A 314 9.52 11.74 30.50
CA ALA A 314 10.54 12.57 29.89
C ALA A 314 11.83 11.81 29.49
N GLU A 315 12.32 10.89 30.32
CA GLU A 315 13.57 10.17 30.06
C GLU A 315 13.47 9.31 28.79
N GLN A 316 12.36 8.59 28.60
CA GLN A 316 12.19 7.76 27.41
C GLN A 316 12.00 8.57 26.14
N TYR A 317 11.34 9.73 26.25
CA TYR A 317 11.19 10.65 25.13
C TYR A 317 12.50 11.39 24.82
N ASP A 318 13.36 11.64 25.82
CA ASP A 318 14.74 12.10 25.60
C ASP A 318 15.52 11.05 24.79
N TYR A 319 15.38 9.75 25.08
CA TYR A 319 16.05 8.71 24.29
C TYR A 319 15.61 8.69 22.82
N LEU A 320 14.32 8.86 22.55
CA LEU A 320 13.76 8.97 21.20
C LEU A 320 14.35 10.19 20.45
N ALA A 321 14.29 11.36 21.08
CA ALA A 321 14.76 12.61 20.49
C ALA A 321 16.29 12.61 20.25
N GLU A 322 17.06 12.10 21.21
CA GLU A 322 18.51 11.94 21.08
C GLU A 322 18.90 10.97 19.96
N ALA A 323 18.05 9.99 19.67
CA ALA A 323 18.22 9.07 18.56
C ALA A 323 17.65 9.61 17.24
N HIS A 324 17.24 10.87 17.18
CA HIS A 324 16.68 11.52 15.99
C HIS A 324 15.40 10.85 15.46
N VAL A 325 14.57 10.31 16.35
CA VAL A 325 13.20 9.91 16.00
C VAL A 325 12.34 11.18 15.88
N ASP A 326 11.53 11.25 14.83
CA ASP A 326 10.59 12.36 14.58
C ASP A 326 9.17 12.01 14.98
N TYR A 327 8.80 10.73 14.82
CA TYR A 327 7.42 10.29 14.91
C TYR A 327 7.25 9.02 15.76
N VAL A 328 6.49 9.13 16.83
CA VAL A 328 6.15 8.03 17.75
C VAL A 328 4.85 7.37 17.26
N GLN A 329 4.90 6.11 16.84
CA GLN A 329 3.75 5.41 16.28
C GLN A 329 3.01 4.59 17.35
N ASN A 330 1.95 5.14 17.94
CA ASN A 330 1.05 4.38 18.81
C ASN A 330 0.04 3.57 17.98
N VAL A 331 -0.44 2.42 18.49
CA VAL A 331 -1.34 1.51 17.76
C VAL A 331 -2.35 0.79 18.68
N ASP A 332 -3.34 0.12 18.07
CA ASP A 332 -4.53 -0.49 18.70
C ASP A 332 -4.30 -1.68 19.65
N SER A 333 -3.05 -2.03 19.94
CA SER A 333 -2.72 -3.16 20.80
C SER A 333 -1.86 -2.81 22.02
N THR A 334 -1.58 -1.52 22.24
CA THR A 334 -0.84 -1.02 23.40
C THR A 334 -1.75 -0.80 24.62
N ASP A 335 -1.12 -0.55 25.77
CA ASP A 335 -1.73 0.05 26.95
C ASP A 335 -1.92 1.58 26.83
N LEU A 336 -1.70 2.16 25.65
CA LEU A 336 -1.59 3.60 25.43
C LEU A 336 -2.79 4.26 24.76
N GLN A 337 -3.87 3.51 24.52
CA GLN A 337 -4.98 3.97 23.69
C GLN A 337 -5.91 4.97 24.39
N GLY A 338 -5.74 5.19 25.70
CA GLY A 338 -6.53 6.15 26.45
C GLY A 338 -6.24 7.59 25.99
N ARG A 339 -7.28 8.38 25.71
CA ARG A 339 -7.17 9.79 25.31
C ARG A 339 -6.18 10.61 26.15
N SER A 340 -6.24 10.49 27.47
CA SER A 340 -5.34 11.21 28.39
C SER A 340 -3.88 10.87 28.15
N LEU A 341 -3.57 9.59 27.89
CA LEU A 341 -2.20 9.16 27.64
C LEU A 341 -1.73 9.53 26.23
N ASN A 342 -2.62 9.42 25.23
CA ASN A 342 -2.36 9.95 23.88
C ASN A 342 -1.96 11.44 23.93
N LEU A 343 -2.67 12.26 24.72
CA LEU A 343 -2.34 13.69 24.89
C LEU A 343 -1.05 13.91 25.71
N GLU A 344 -0.76 13.06 26.69
CA GLU A 344 0.51 13.12 27.44
C GLU A 344 1.72 12.79 26.54
N MET A 345 1.59 11.76 25.69
CA MET A 345 2.61 11.42 24.71
C MET A 345 2.83 12.56 23.70
N ALA A 346 1.75 13.16 23.20
CA ALA A 346 1.83 14.33 22.32
C ALA A 346 2.58 15.49 22.99
N ALA A 347 2.27 15.80 24.26
CA ALA A 347 2.98 16.84 25.00
C ALA A 347 4.49 16.53 25.16
N LEU A 348 4.84 15.31 25.57
CA LEU A 348 6.23 14.89 25.72
C LEU A 348 7.00 14.93 24.40
N ALA A 349 6.35 14.56 23.29
CA ALA A 349 6.90 14.64 21.95
C ALA A 349 7.11 16.09 21.51
N ALA A 350 6.11 16.96 21.69
CA ALA A 350 6.15 18.36 21.30
C ALA A 350 7.30 19.12 21.96
N GLU A 351 7.54 18.89 23.26
CA GLU A 351 8.67 19.46 24.02
C GLU A 351 10.05 19.17 23.38
N ARG A 352 10.12 18.14 22.56
CA ARG A 352 11.35 17.63 21.92
C ARG A 352 11.33 17.76 20.40
N GLY A 353 10.33 18.45 19.84
CA GLY A 353 10.18 18.62 18.39
C GLY A 353 9.75 17.35 17.66
N MET A 354 9.19 16.38 18.37
CA MET A 354 8.64 15.14 17.80
C MET A 354 7.11 15.20 17.72
N ARG A 355 6.53 14.23 17.01
CA ARG A 355 5.09 14.04 16.87
C ARG A 355 4.67 12.62 17.26
N VAL A 356 3.39 12.43 17.54
CA VAL A 356 2.78 11.14 17.91
C VAL A 356 1.60 10.84 17.01
N GLY A 357 1.56 9.63 16.46
CA GLY A 357 0.36 9.07 15.85
C GLY A 357 -0.58 8.57 16.92
N ILE A 358 -1.79 9.11 16.95
CA ILE A 358 -2.80 8.82 17.96
C ILE A 358 -3.50 7.50 17.65
N SER A 359 -3.55 6.61 18.63
CA SER A 359 -4.41 5.43 18.57
C SER A 359 -5.60 5.65 19.49
N ASP A 360 -6.71 6.09 18.92
CA ASP A 360 -7.99 6.21 19.62
C ASP A 360 -8.86 4.98 19.36
N PRO A 361 -9.32 4.24 20.38
CA PRO A 361 -10.14 3.05 20.22
C PRO A 361 -11.41 3.27 19.38
N GLN A 362 -11.97 4.48 19.40
CA GLN A 362 -13.15 4.79 18.61
C GLN A 362 -12.82 4.75 17.12
N LEU A 363 -11.68 5.32 16.72
CA LEU A 363 -11.24 5.37 15.32
C LEU A 363 -10.72 4.02 14.79
N ASN A 364 -10.31 3.11 15.68
CA ASN A 364 -9.89 1.75 15.32
C ASN A 364 -11.02 0.91 14.68
N GLU A 365 -12.29 1.26 14.94
CA GLU A 365 -13.46 0.70 14.23
C GLU A 365 -13.81 1.49 12.95
N GLY A 366 -12.96 2.44 12.53
CA GLY A 366 -13.22 3.51 11.56
C GLY A 366 -14.15 3.18 10.39
N PRO A 367 -13.98 2.05 9.67
CA PRO A 367 -14.89 1.68 8.58
C PRO A 367 -16.37 1.57 8.98
N SER A 368 -16.72 1.40 10.26
CA SER A 368 -18.09 1.37 10.78
C SER A 368 -18.65 2.76 11.15
N LEU A 369 -17.79 3.76 11.37
CA LEU A 369 -18.16 5.11 11.78
C LEU A 369 -18.67 5.96 10.62
N SER A 370 -19.58 6.89 10.92
CA SER A 370 -19.94 7.97 10.00
C SER A 370 -18.84 9.02 9.91
N ASP A 371 -18.80 9.78 8.81
CA ASP A 371 -17.81 10.85 8.62
C ASP A 371 -17.89 11.92 9.73
N GLU A 372 -19.08 12.15 10.29
CA GLU A 372 -19.24 13.09 11.41
C GLU A 372 -18.59 12.58 12.70
N GLU A 373 -18.78 11.29 13.03
CA GLU A 373 -18.13 10.68 14.19
C GLU A 373 -16.60 10.70 14.05
N ILE A 374 -16.09 10.50 12.82
CA ILE A 374 -14.64 10.60 12.55
C ILE A 374 -14.15 12.03 12.78
N ARG A 375 -14.85 13.04 12.24
CA ARG A 375 -14.51 14.46 12.46
C ARG A 375 -14.52 14.83 13.93
N GLU A 376 -15.53 14.40 14.70
CA GLU A 376 -15.60 14.65 16.14
C GLU A 376 -14.40 14.06 16.91
N ILE A 377 -13.94 12.86 16.52
CA ILE A 377 -12.74 12.25 17.10
C ILE A 377 -11.50 13.07 16.73
N VAL A 378 -11.33 13.41 15.44
CA VAL A 378 -10.18 14.18 14.93
C VAL A 378 -10.11 15.56 15.59
N ALA A 379 -11.23 16.28 15.64
CA ALA A 379 -11.34 17.59 16.27
C ALA A 379 -10.97 17.57 17.76
N SER A 380 -11.07 16.43 18.44
CA SER A 380 -10.69 16.31 19.85
C SER A 380 -9.18 16.28 20.10
N TYR A 381 -8.36 16.08 19.05
CA TYR A 381 -6.89 16.06 19.10
C TYR A 381 -6.25 17.11 18.18
N GLU A 382 -6.97 17.61 17.17
CA GLU A 382 -6.42 18.63 16.28
C GLU A 382 -5.95 19.86 17.05
N ASN A 383 -4.93 20.54 16.51
CA ASN A 383 -4.24 21.69 17.10
C ASN A 383 -3.59 21.44 18.46
N VAL A 384 -3.56 20.21 18.97
CA VAL A 384 -2.73 19.89 20.14
C VAL A 384 -1.28 19.74 19.67
N PRO A 385 -0.32 20.51 20.23
CA PRO A 385 1.10 20.35 19.90
C PRO A 385 1.56 18.90 20.05
N GLY A 386 2.33 18.41 19.08
CA GLY A 386 2.85 17.04 19.07
C GLY A 386 1.88 15.97 18.57
N VAL A 387 0.62 16.28 18.30
CA VAL A 387 -0.25 15.37 17.54
C VAL A 387 0.16 15.41 16.07
N GLY A 388 0.62 14.27 15.56
CA GLY A 388 1.11 14.13 14.18
C GLY A 388 0.11 13.50 13.23
N GLY A 389 -0.84 12.72 13.75
CA GLY A 389 -1.72 11.92 12.91
C GLY A 389 -2.49 10.88 13.69
N PHE A 390 -3.06 9.92 12.98
CA PHE A 390 -3.90 8.85 13.54
C PHE A 390 -3.50 7.49 13.01
N TYR A 391 -3.46 6.49 13.89
CA TYR A 391 -3.39 5.10 13.49
C TYR A 391 -4.74 4.67 12.90
N LEU A 392 -4.72 4.18 11.67
CA LEU A 392 -5.91 3.63 11.01
C LEU A 392 -5.95 2.11 11.09
N LYS A 393 -4.90 1.46 10.56
CA LYS A 393 -4.81 0.00 10.59
C LYS A 393 -3.41 -0.54 10.33
N ASP A 394 -3.10 -1.63 11.02
CA ASP A 394 -1.96 -2.49 10.72
C ASP A 394 -2.39 -3.71 9.88
N GLU A 395 -1.67 -3.93 8.78
CA GLU A 395 -1.72 -5.10 7.92
C GLU A 395 -3.13 -5.56 7.45
N PRO A 396 -4.03 -4.68 6.96
CA PRO A 396 -5.27 -5.15 6.36
C PRO A 396 -4.98 -5.82 5.01
N PHE A 397 -5.48 -7.05 4.81
CA PHE A 397 -5.41 -7.70 3.50
C PHE A 397 -6.08 -6.85 2.39
N ASN A 398 -7.16 -6.16 2.73
CA ASN A 398 -7.83 -5.18 1.89
C ASN A 398 -7.89 -3.83 2.62
N ALA A 399 -7.16 -2.84 2.12
CA ALA A 399 -7.05 -1.51 2.73
C ALA A 399 -8.20 -0.57 2.34
N ASN A 400 -8.93 -0.86 1.25
CA ASN A 400 -9.96 0.02 0.67
C ASN A 400 -11.05 0.48 1.67
N PRO A 401 -11.51 -0.33 2.65
CA PRO A 401 -12.46 0.13 3.67
C PRO A 401 -11.98 1.32 4.50
N TYR A 402 -10.66 1.50 4.63
CA TYR A 402 -10.05 2.59 5.39
C TYR A 402 -9.82 3.86 4.57
N ALA A 403 -9.92 3.80 3.23
CA ALA A 403 -9.76 4.97 2.36
C ALA A 403 -10.79 6.08 2.66
N ARG A 404 -12.03 5.71 3.03
CA ARG A 404 -13.03 6.67 3.51
C ARG A 404 -12.57 7.35 4.81
N VAL A 405 -12.02 6.58 5.74
CA VAL A 405 -11.56 7.08 7.03
C VAL A 405 -10.38 8.02 6.84
N HIS A 406 -9.42 7.64 5.99
CA HIS A 406 -8.30 8.47 5.58
C HIS A 406 -8.77 9.83 5.07
N ARG A 407 -9.69 9.85 4.09
CA ARG A 407 -10.29 11.10 3.57
C ARG A 407 -11.01 11.91 4.63
N ALA A 408 -11.80 11.28 5.49
CA ALA A 408 -12.51 12.00 6.54
C ALA A 408 -11.54 12.68 7.53
N VAL A 409 -10.39 12.06 7.81
CA VAL A 409 -9.31 12.69 8.61
C VAL A 409 -8.69 13.86 7.85
N LYS A 410 -8.31 13.67 6.57
CA LYS A 410 -7.71 14.73 5.74
C LYS A 410 -8.65 15.89 5.45
N ASP A 411 -9.95 15.64 5.28
CA ASP A 411 -10.98 16.66 5.09
C ASP A 411 -11.11 17.60 6.32
N GLU A 412 -10.95 17.04 7.52
CA GLU A 412 -10.99 17.80 8.78
C GLU A 412 -9.65 18.51 9.03
N ALA A 413 -8.55 17.76 8.94
CA ALA A 413 -7.22 18.21 9.27
C ALA A 413 -6.19 17.69 8.24
N PRO A 414 -6.01 18.38 7.09
CA PRO A 414 -5.15 17.92 5.99
C PRO A 414 -3.69 17.65 6.36
N TRP A 415 -3.20 18.30 7.41
CA TRP A 415 -1.81 18.20 7.89
C TRP A 415 -1.56 17.02 8.83
N LEU A 416 -2.59 16.24 9.18
CA LEU A 416 -2.45 15.05 10.01
C LEU A 416 -2.18 13.84 9.13
N TYR A 417 -1.27 12.97 9.58
CA TYR A 417 -0.87 11.74 8.88
C TYR A 417 -1.78 10.56 9.29
N PRO A 418 -2.74 10.11 8.45
CA PRO A 418 -3.62 8.99 8.73
C PRO A 418 -2.89 7.68 8.35
N TYR A 419 -2.09 7.19 9.27
CA TYR A 419 -1.14 6.11 9.05
C TYR A 419 -1.81 4.72 8.92
N LEU A 420 -1.47 4.01 7.84
CA LEU A 420 -1.87 2.62 7.56
C LEU A 420 -0.66 1.79 7.10
N ASN A 421 -0.48 0.60 7.68
CA ASN A 421 0.55 -0.35 7.26
C ASN A 421 -0.04 -1.40 6.30
N PHE A 422 0.57 -1.66 5.16
CA PHE A 422 0.18 -2.75 4.28
C PHE A 422 0.86 -4.05 4.70
N LEU A 423 0.19 -5.18 4.40
CA LEU A 423 0.86 -6.48 4.44
C LEU A 423 2.05 -6.49 3.46
N PRO A 424 3.09 -7.30 3.73
CA PRO A 424 4.16 -7.53 2.76
C PRO A 424 3.64 -8.27 1.52
N MET A 425 4.34 -8.11 0.40
CA MET A 425 4.00 -8.67 -0.91
C MET A 425 3.73 -10.18 -0.88
N PHE A 426 4.44 -10.95 -0.05
CA PHE A 426 4.26 -12.40 0.02
C PHE A 426 2.88 -12.84 0.56
N ALA A 427 2.12 -11.92 1.16
CA ALA A 427 0.74 -12.16 1.59
C ALA A 427 -0.23 -12.19 0.39
N TYR A 428 0.19 -11.66 -0.77
CA TYR A 428 -0.59 -11.59 -2.00
C TYR A 428 -0.18 -12.71 -2.97
N PRO A 429 -1.06 -13.13 -3.90
CA PRO A 429 -0.76 -14.20 -4.85
C PRO A 429 0.43 -13.91 -5.77
N ASP A 430 0.60 -12.65 -6.16
CA ASP A 430 1.65 -12.14 -7.04
C ASP A 430 1.85 -10.64 -6.83
N ARG A 431 2.95 -10.12 -7.41
CA ARG A 431 3.33 -8.71 -7.35
C ARG A 431 2.27 -7.78 -7.94
N ALA A 432 1.66 -8.15 -9.07
CA ALA A 432 0.66 -7.32 -9.73
C ALA A 432 -0.58 -7.11 -8.83
N THR A 433 -1.02 -8.15 -8.12
CA THR A 433 -2.11 -8.05 -7.14
C THR A 433 -1.73 -7.14 -5.97
N TYR A 434 -0.47 -7.18 -5.52
CA TYR A 434 0.02 -6.33 -4.44
C TYR A 434 0.05 -4.85 -4.84
N GLU A 435 0.63 -4.55 -6.01
CA GLU A 435 0.69 -3.19 -6.57
C GLU A 435 -0.74 -2.65 -6.78
N SER A 436 -1.63 -3.44 -7.40
CA SER A 436 -3.04 -3.06 -7.61
C SER A 436 -3.78 -2.74 -6.30
N GLN A 437 -3.48 -3.47 -5.21
CA GLN A 437 -4.11 -3.22 -3.91
C GLN A 437 -3.65 -1.90 -3.27
N MET A 438 -2.42 -1.45 -3.57
CA MET A 438 -1.92 -0.15 -3.14
C MET A 438 -2.51 0.96 -4.02
N ASP A 439 -2.51 0.81 -5.34
CA ASP A 439 -3.11 1.76 -6.29
C ASP A 439 -4.60 2.02 -5.97
N ASP A 440 -5.38 0.95 -5.76
CA ASP A 440 -6.79 1.05 -5.36
C ASP A 440 -6.96 1.92 -4.09
N PHE A 441 -6.09 1.73 -3.09
CA PHE A 441 -6.16 2.50 -1.86
C PHE A 441 -5.80 3.97 -2.09
N LEU A 442 -4.77 4.26 -2.90
CA LEU A 442 -4.38 5.61 -3.26
C LEU A 442 -5.52 6.33 -3.99
N GLU A 443 -6.06 5.74 -5.05
CA GLU A 443 -7.15 6.32 -5.83
C GLU A 443 -8.39 6.61 -4.98
N LEU A 444 -8.76 5.67 -4.10
CA LEU A 444 -9.93 5.81 -3.23
C LEU A 444 -9.72 6.84 -2.12
N SER A 445 -8.49 7.02 -1.66
CA SER A 445 -8.11 7.97 -0.61
C SER A 445 -7.87 9.38 -1.16
N GLY A 446 -7.70 9.51 -2.47
CA GLY A 446 -7.15 10.71 -3.11
C GLY A 446 -5.63 10.63 -3.06
N THR A 447 -5.00 10.31 -4.19
CA THR A 447 -3.56 10.00 -4.29
C THR A 447 -2.69 11.09 -3.66
N ASP A 448 -2.96 12.36 -3.98
CA ASP A 448 -2.23 13.53 -3.45
C ASP A 448 -2.36 13.71 -1.93
N GLU A 449 -3.33 13.05 -1.30
CA GLU A 449 -3.59 13.13 0.14
C GLU A 449 -2.89 12.02 0.93
N VAL A 450 -2.36 10.97 0.28
CA VAL A 450 -1.68 9.88 1.00
C VAL A 450 -0.22 10.25 1.23
N ASP A 451 0.17 10.39 2.51
CA ASP A 451 1.51 10.85 2.89
C ASP A 451 2.60 9.81 2.54
N TYR A 452 2.38 8.53 2.89
CA TYR A 452 3.30 7.43 2.63
C TYR A 452 2.60 6.09 2.34
N LEU A 453 3.17 5.31 1.40
CA LEU A 453 2.95 3.87 1.32
C LEU A 453 3.95 3.12 2.19
N MET A 454 3.45 2.36 3.17
CA MET A 454 4.29 1.67 4.15
C MET A 454 3.91 0.19 4.30
N TYR A 455 4.91 -0.66 4.56
CA TYR A 455 4.73 -2.08 4.85
C TYR A 455 5.83 -2.56 5.81
N ASP A 456 5.61 -3.71 6.45
CA ASP A 456 6.64 -4.42 7.21
C ASP A 456 7.05 -5.76 6.61
N HIS A 457 8.35 -6.00 6.61
CA HIS A 457 8.94 -7.24 6.16
C HIS A 457 10.16 -7.55 7.01
N TYR A 458 10.27 -8.76 7.53
CA TYR A 458 11.36 -9.18 8.43
C TYR A 458 12.24 -10.24 7.74
N PRO A 459 13.19 -9.83 6.89
CA PRO A 459 13.88 -10.73 5.99
C PRO A 459 15.04 -11.50 6.65
N PHE A 460 15.49 -11.09 7.84
CA PHE A 460 16.61 -11.75 8.52
C PHE A 460 16.14 -12.97 9.32
N GLY A 461 16.31 -14.14 8.70
CA GLY A 461 15.92 -15.42 9.27
C GLY A 461 16.75 -15.85 10.49
N ASN A 462 16.37 -16.97 11.11
CA ASN A 462 16.98 -17.43 12.36
C ASN A 462 18.49 -17.75 12.32
N ALA A 463 19.08 -17.98 11.14
CA ALA A 463 20.51 -18.25 11.05
C ALA A 463 21.31 -16.93 11.08
N PRO A 464 22.52 -16.91 11.70
CA PRO A 464 23.29 -15.68 11.90
C PRO A 464 23.48 -14.84 10.62
N ASP A 465 23.70 -15.48 9.48
CA ASP A 465 23.95 -14.79 8.20
C ASP A 465 22.82 -15.02 7.17
N SER A 466 21.64 -15.48 7.60
CA SER A 466 20.51 -15.68 6.67
C SER A 466 19.73 -14.40 6.45
N LEU A 467 19.53 -14.08 5.17
CA LEU A 467 18.67 -13.01 4.70
C LEU A 467 17.85 -13.52 3.50
N ASN A 468 16.55 -13.25 3.48
CA ASN A 468 15.70 -13.51 2.31
C ASN A 468 15.80 -12.34 1.30
N TYR A 469 16.93 -12.26 0.59
CA TYR A 469 17.22 -11.19 -0.36
C TYR A 469 16.11 -10.98 -1.39
N HIS A 470 15.65 -12.07 -2.02
CA HIS A 470 14.65 -12.00 -3.08
C HIS A 470 13.37 -11.34 -2.59
N SER A 471 12.80 -11.83 -1.48
CA SER A 471 11.55 -11.26 -0.94
C SER A 471 11.70 -9.82 -0.51
N MET A 472 12.83 -9.46 0.11
CA MET A 472 13.09 -8.09 0.58
C MET A 472 13.18 -7.10 -0.60
N LEU A 473 14.03 -7.41 -1.58
CA LEU A 473 14.31 -6.53 -2.71
C LEU A 473 13.12 -6.45 -3.69
N GLU A 474 12.39 -7.56 -3.88
CA GLU A 474 11.20 -7.56 -4.73
C GLU A 474 10.08 -6.71 -4.12
N ASN A 475 9.88 -6.79 -2.79
CA ASN A 475 8.88 -5.97 -2.10
C ASN A 475 9.27 -4.48 -2.13
N MET A 476 10.55 -4.15 -1.90
CA MET A 476 11.06 -2.77 -2.01
C MET A 476 10.85 -2.23 -3.44
N SER A 477 11.11 -3.06 -4.45
CA SER A 477 10.93 -2.70 -5.85
C SER A 477 9.46 -2.48 -6.21
N ALA A 478 8.54 -3.31 -5.71
CA ALA A 478 7.11 -3.15 -5.94
C ALA A 478 6.59 -1.83 -5.34
N VAL A 479 6.85 -1.57 -4.06
CA VAL A 479 6.38 -0.34 -3.39
C VAL A 479 7.04 0.91 -3.96
N ARG A 480 8.32 0.85 -4.33
CA ARG A 480 9.00 1.92 -5.08
C ARG A 480 8.30 2.20 -6.41
N THR A 481 7.86 1.17 -7.14
CA THR A 481 7.21 1.32 -8.45
C THR A 481 5.90 2.07 -8.29
N VAL A 482 5.03 1.60 -7.39
CA VAL A 482 3.76 2.27 -7.06
C VAL A 482 3.99 3.72 -6.60
N GLY A 483 4.97 3.94 -5.72
CA GLY A 483 5.27 5.29 -5.21
C GLY A 483 5.69 6.27 -6.31
N ILE A 484 6.56 5.84 -7.24
CA ILE A 484 7.00 6.69 -8.36
C ILE A 484 5.86 6.93 -9.36
N GLU A 485 5.06 5.90 -9.67
CA GLU A 485 3.96 6.02 -10.64
C GLU A 485 2.84 6.94 -10.14
N ASN A 486 2.68 7.05 -8.83
CA ASN A 486 1.63 7.85 -8.19
C ASN A 486 2.13 9.15 -7.53
N ASP A 487 3.43 9.46 -7.58
CA ASP A 487 4.06 10.58 -6.85
C ASP A 487 3.81 10.54 -5.33
N VAL A 488 3.81 9.33 -4.75
CA VAL A 488 3.60 9.08 -3.31
C VAL A 488 4.88 8.58 -2.66
N LYS A 489 5.22 9.13 -1.50
CA LYS A 489 6.43 8.75 -0.75
C LYS A 489 6.29 7.34 -0.19
N THR A 490 7.42 6.67 0.05
CA THR A 490 7.44 5.28 0.53
C THR A 490 8.15 5.15 1.88
N GLY A 491 7.62 4.27 2.73
CA GLY A 491 8.09 3.98 4.08
C GLY A 491 8.30 2.48 4.32
N LEU A 492 9.24 2.13 5.21
CA LEU A 492 9.57 0.74 5.53
C LEU A 492 9.77 0.51 7.03
N TYR A 493 9.28 -0.62 7.54
CA TYR A 493 9.68 -1.12 8.86
C TYR A 493 11.00 -1.90 8.81
N LEU A 494 11.90 -1.54 9.72
CA LEU A 494 13.18 -2.18 9.95
C LEU A 494 13.07 -3.26 11.01
N GLN A 495 13.72 -4.40 10.78
CA GLN A 495 13.75 -5.50 11.73
C GLN A 495 14.77 -5.21 12.84
N SER A 496 14.37 -4.65 13.99
CA SER A 496 15.27 -4.40 15.14
C SER A 496 15.09 -5.38 16.30
N ILE A 497 14.14 -6.31 16.19
CA ILE A 497 13.82 -7.32 17.21
C ILE A 497 13.81 -8.74 16.62
N GLY A 498 13.89 -9.77 17.47
CA GLY A 498 13.71 -11.17 17.11
C GLY A 498 12.55 -11.82 17.84
N ARG A 499 12.00 -12.89 17.29
CA ARG A 499 11.00 -13.74 17.94
C ARG A 499 11.65 -14.99 18.54
N VAL A 500 11.12 -15.46 19.66
CA VAL A 500 11.59 -16.66 20.34
C VAL A 500 10.43 -17.59 20.72
N ASN A 501 10.71 -18.89 20.73
CA ASN A 501 9.80 -19.90 21.26
C ASN A 501 9.80 -19.86 22.80
N ALA A 502 8.84 -20.54 23.42
CA ALA A 502 8.75 -20.65 24.88
C ALA A 502 9.99 -21.26 25.56
N ASP A 503 10.83 -21.98 24.81
CA ASP A 503 12.10 -22.54 25.29
C ASP A 503 13.32 -21.62 25.08
N GLY A 504 13.10 -20.41 24.55
CA GLY A 504 14.14 -19.42 24.25
C GLY A 504 14.87 -19.64 22.92
N SER A 505 14.49 -20.64 22.12
CA SER A 505 15.05 -20.82 20.78
C SER A 505 14.48 -19.80 19.78
N PRO A 506 15.24 -19.38 18.74
CA PRO A 506 14.73 -18.46 17.71
C PRO A 506 13.47 -18.99 17.02
N ALA A 507 12.50 -18.11 16.74
CA ALA A 507 11.23 -18.43 16.13
C ALA A 507 10.91 -17.47 14.98
N GLY A 508 10.85 -17.96 13.74
CA GLY A 508 10.59 -17.10 12.57
C GLY A 508 11.80 -16.27 12.14
N PHE A 509 12.14 -15.23 12.90
CA PHE A 509 13.20 -14.28 12.57
C PHE A 509 13.99 -13.86 13.82
N ARG A 510 15.25 -13.46 13.63
CA ARG A 510 16.18 -13.13 14.73
C ARG A 510 16.29 -11.62 14.94
N ARG A 511 16.84 -11.20 16.08
CA ARG A 511 17.24 -9.81 16.29
C ARG A 511 18.42 -9.47 15.37
N THR A 512 18.39 -8.30 14.76
CA THR A 512 19.50 -7.81 13.93
C THR A 512 20.62 -7.19 14.78
N ASN A 513 21.79 -7.05 14.17
CA ASN A 513 22.89 -6.26 14.69
C ASN A 513 23.11 -4.96 13.88
N GLU A 514 24.06 -4.12 14.32
CA GLU A 514 24.39 -2.85 13.66
C GLU A 514 24.62 -2.98 12.14
N ALA A 515 25.39 -3.98 11.70
CA ALA A 515 25.74 -4.10 10.28
C ALA A 515 24.54 -4.51 9.41
N GLU A 516 23.61 -5.25 9.99
CA GLU A 516 22.39 -5.70 9.32
C GLU A 516 21.37 -4.57 9.21
N LEU A 517 21.16 -3.82 10.30
CA LEU A 517 20.35 -2.60 10.27
C LEU A 517 20.91 -1.57 9.28
N ARG A 518 22.23 -1.39 9.27
CA ARG A 518 22.91 -0.51 8.32
C ARG A 518 22.62 -0.92 6.88
N TYR A 519 22.70 -2.21 6.58
CA TYR A 519 22.39 -2.73 5.25
C TYR A 519 20.92 -2.52 4.88
N GLU A 520 19.98 -2.88 5.76
CA GLU A 520 18.54 -2.75 5.50
C GLU A 520 18.14 -1.29 5.25
N ILE A 521 18.65 -0.35 6.08
CA ILE A 521 18.46 1.09 5.88
C ILE A 521 19.01 1.52 4.52
N ASN A 522 20.27 1.19 4.21
CA ASN A 522 20.89 1.64 2.96
C ASN A 522 20.25 1.01 1.72
N ALA A 523 19.74 -0.22 1.82
CA ALA A 523 18.95 -0.85 0.77
C ALA A 523 17.64 -0.08 0.54
N ALA A 524 16.92 0.31 1.61
CA ALA A 524 15.72 1.13 1.50
C ALA A 524 16.02 2.50 0.87
N LEU A 525 17.09 3.18 1.31
CA LEU A 525 17.53 4.45 0.74
C LEU A 525 17.87 4.32 -0.76
N ALA A 526 18.53 3.23 -1.16
CA ALA A 526 18.85 2.95 -2.56
C ALA A 526 17.60 2.71 -3.43
N HIS A 527 16.48 2.27 -2.83
CA HIS A 527 15.18 2.16 -3.48
C HIS A 527 14.35 3.44 -3.38
N GLY A 528 14.89 4.52 -2.81
CA GLY A 528 14.26 5.84 -2.79
C GLY A 528 13.29 6.07 -1.63
N PHE A 529 13.21 5.17 -0.64
CA PHE A 529 12.35 5.32 0.53
C PHE A 529 12.64 6.62 1.28
N LYS A 530 11.58 7.20 1.86
CA LYS A 530 11.57 8.51 2.53
C LYS A 530 11.19 8.44 4.01
N GLN A 531 10.78 7.26 4.46
CA GLN A 531 10.53 6.96 5.87
C GLN A 531 11.14 5.60 6.25
N ILE A 532 11.69 5.51 7.46
CA ILE A 532 12.02 4.24 8.12
C ILE A 532 11.40 4.17 9.52
N SER A 533 10.87 3.01 9.91
CA SER A 533 10.30 2.77 11.25
C SER A 533 10.96 1.58 11.93
N TYR A 534 11.32 1.68 13.21
CA TYR A 534 11.89 0.55 13.94
C TYR A 534 10.81 -0.39 14.47
N PHE A 535 10.83 -1.67 14.06
CA PHE A 535 10.05 -2.76 14.67
C PHE A 535 10.96 -3.64 15.55
N THR A 536 11.05 -3.38 16.85
CA THR A 536 10.36 -2.33 17.63
C THR A 536 11.32 -1.38 18.34
N TRP A 537 10.80 -0.24 18.81
CA TRP A 537 11.53 0.64 19.72
C TRP A 537 11.62 0.05 21.13
N PHE A 538 10.47 -0.19 21.76
CA PHE A 538 10.38 -0.83 23.08
C PHE A 538 10.12 -2.33 22.94
N THR A 539 10.69 -3.15 23.82
CA THR A 539 10.43 -4.60 23.82
C THR A 539 8.96 -4.88 24.16
N PRO A 540 8.19 -5.56 23.26
CA PRO A 540 6.83 -5.99 23.57
C PRO A 540 6.77 -6.89 24.81
N THR A 541 5.86 -6.59 25.73
CA THR A 541 5.54 -7.47 26.87
C THR A 541 4.05 -7.83 26.86
N GLY A 542 3.66 -8.88 27.60
CA GLY A 542 2.24 -9.27 27.72
C GLY A 542 1.60 -9.82 26.43
N ARG A 543 2.40 -10.15 25.40
CA ARG A 543 1.93 -10.72 24.14
C ARG A 543 1.90 -12.26 24.18
N PRO A 544 1.06 -12.91 23.36
CA PRO A 544 1.13 -14.36 23.15
C PRO A 544 2.50 -14.79 22.60
N GLU A 545 3.14 -13.91 21.85
CA GLU A 545 4.44 -14.17 21.23
C GLU A 545 5.56 -13.62 22.09
N ALA A 546 6.65 -14.39 22.21
CA ALA A 546 7.82 -13.97 22.94
C ALA A 546 8.85 -13.35 21.99
N PHE A 547 9.48 -12.28 22.45
CA PHE A 547 10.47 -11.52 21.70
C PHE A 547 11.81 -11.48 22.44
N THR A 548 12.89 -11.24 21.69
CA THR A 548 14.16 -10.78 22.27
C THR A 548 14.04 -9.34 22.74
N ASP A 549 15.08 -8.79 23.37
CA ASP A 549 15.13 -7.35 23.60
C ASP A 549 15.11 -6.55 22.27
N ALA A 550 14.47 -5.40 22.27
CA ALA A 550 14.39 -4.45 21.17
C ALA A 550 15.53 -3.42 21.25
N ILE A 551 15.27 -2.15 20.93
CA ILE A 551 16.21 -1.03 21.12
C ILE A 551 16.24 -0.63 22.60
N ILE A 552 15.07 -0.56 23.24
CA ILE A 552 14.89 -0.37 24.68
C ILE A 552 14.32 -1.65 25.30
N ALA A 553 14.93 -2.11 26.40
CA ALA A 553 14.53 -3.32 27.11
C ALA A 553 13.19 -3.12 27.88
N PRO A 554 12.52 -4.20 28.32
CA PRO A 554 11.26 -4.10 29.05
C PRO A 554 11.29 -3.24 30.32
N ASP A 555 12.46 -3.07 30.93
CA ASP A 555 12.66 -2.27 32.14
C ASP A 555 12.97 -0.78 31.86
N GLY A 556 12.90 -0.36 30.59
CA GLY A 556 13.19 0.99 30.13
C GLY A 556 14.66 1.29 29.91
N THR A 557 15.57 0.32 30.04
CA THR A 557 17.00 0.56 29.84
C THR A 557 17.42 0.43 28.36
N PRO A 558 18.30 1.32 27.85
CA PRO A 558 18.87 1.17 26.51
C PRO A 558 19.66 -0.13 26.34
N THR A 559 19.48 -0.80 25.21
CA THR A 559 20.21 -2.03 24.86
C THR A 559 21.48 -1.72 24.06
N ASP A 560 22.19 -2.78 23.63
CA ASP A 560 23.33 -2.69 22.73
C ASP A 560 23.00 -2.12 21.33
N LEU A 561 21.72 -2.06 20.93
CA LEU A 561 21.31 -1.44 19.66
C LEU A 561 21.10 0.07 19.73
N TYR A 562 20.94 0.67 20.93
CA TYR A 562 20.58 2.08 21.05
C TYR A 562 21.63 3.04 20.43
N GLU A 563 22.91 2.87 20.77
CA GLU A 563 23.98 3.71 20.23
C GLU A 563 24.17 3.52 18.70
N PRO A 564 24.18 2.28 18.16
CA PRO A 564 24.14 2.07 16.71
C PRO A 564 22.96 2.75 16.01
N VAL A 565 21.74 2.62 16.56
CA VAL A 565 20.53 3.23 15.98
C VAL A 565 20.63 4.75 15.97
N LYS A 566 21.07 5.36 17.08
CA LYS A 566 21.29 6.80 17.18
C LYS A 566 22.27 7.30 16.12
N GLN A 567 23.39 6.59 15.92
CA GLN A 567 24.37 6.93 14.89
C GLN A 567 23.83 6.75 13.47
N LEU A 568 23.12 5.65 13.19
CA LEU A 568 22.52 5.37 11.88
C LEU A 568 21.46 6.43 11.52
N ASN A 569 20.62 6.81 12.48
CA ASN A 569 19.61 7.85 12.27
C ASN A 569 20.25 9.21 11.99
N ALA A 570 21.34 9.56 12.69
CA ALA A 570 22.08 10.79 12.40
C ALA A 570 22.64 10.80 10.97
N GLU A 571 23.10 9.64 10.47
CA GLU A 571 23.56 9.50 9.08
C GLU A 571 22.43 9.68 8.06
N VAL A 572 21.27 9.07 8.33
CA VAL A 572 20.06 9.26 7.51
C VAL A 572 19.64 10.72 7.49
N LYS A 573 19.61 11.39 8.65
CA LYS A 573 19.27 12.82 8.77
C LYS A 573 20.24 13.73 8.03
N ALA A 574 21.53 13.39 7.99
CA ALA A 574 22.51 14.14 7.22
C ALA A 574 22.30 14.01 5.69
N LEU A 575 21.86 12.84 5.22
CA LEU A 575 21.55 12.61 3.81
C LEU A 575 20.14 13.11 3.40
N GLY A 576 19.22 13.14 4.36
CA GLY A 576 17.80 13.45 4.20
C GLY A 576 17.50 14.65 3.30
N PRO A 577 18.08 15.84 3.53
CA PRO A 577 17.82 17.03 2.71
C PRO A 577 18.10 16.83 1.21
N THR A 578 19.05 15.95 0.86
CA THR A 578 19.27 15.58 -0.54
C THR A 578 18.26 14.52 -0.96
N LEU A 579 18.16 13.42 -0.19
CA LEU A 579 17.33 12.25 -0.50
C LEU A 579 15.84 12.58 -0.69
N MET A 580 15.31 13.56 0.04
CA MET A 580 13.90 13.96 -0.07
C MET A 580 13.52 14.45 -1.47
N GLY A 581 14.46 15.03 -2.20
CA GLY A 581 14.22 15.47 -3.58
C GLY A 581 14.54 14.41 -4.64
N LEU A 582 14.98 13.20 -4.28
CA LEU A 582 15.50 12.19 -5.21
C LEU A 582 14.56 11.01 -5.42
N ASP A 583 14.21 10.71 -6.66
CA ASP A 583 13.53 9.44 -7.01
C ASP A 583 14.55 8.44 -7.54
N ALA A 584 14.58 7.25 -6.95
CA ALA A 584 15.35 6.14 -7.49
C ALA A 584 14.65 5.66 -8.75
N VAL A 585 15.09 6.05 -9.94
CA VAL A 585 14.42 5.71 -11.22
C VAL A 585 14.93 4.41 -11.84
N GLU A 586 16.14 3.98 -11.48
CA GLU A 586 16.70 2.68 -11.87
C GLU A 586 17.44 2.08 -10.67
N VAL A 587 17.26 0.79 -10.41
CA VAL A 587 17.94 0.04 -9.33
C VAL A 587 18.42 -1.28 -9.91
N TYR A 588 19.71 -1.57 -9.77
CA TYR A 588 20.33 -2.77 -10.29
C TYR A 588 21.21 -3.45 -9.24
N LEU A 589 21.36 -4.76 -9.36
CA LEU A 589 22.30 -5.54 -8.55
C LEU A 589 23.51 -5.97 -9.37
N ASN A 590 24.65 -6.11 -8.70
CA ASN A 590 25.82 -6.80 -9.20
C ASN A 590 26.34 -7.72 -8.10
N GLY A 591 26.75 -8.94 -8.47
CA GLY A 591 27.22 -9.92 -7.51
C GLY A 591 27.09 -11.35 -8.02
N PRO A 592 27.49 -12.34 -7.21
CA PRO A 592 27.44 -13.75 -7.59
C PRO A 592 26.01 -14.30 -7.73
N ASP A 593 25.03 -13.67 -7.08
CA ASP A 593 23.60 -13.97 -7.16
C ASP A 593 22.84 -12.63 -7.23
N LEU A 594 21.93 -12.51 -8.20
CA LEU A 594 21.12 -11.31 -8.39
C LEU A 594 19.80 -11.38 -7.62
N HIS A 595 19.48 -12.50 -6.97
CA HIS A 595 18.30 -12.67 -6.12
C HIS A 595 16.98 -12.31 -6.80
N GLY A 596 16.88 -12.57 -8.11
CA GLY A 596 15.71 -12.23 -8.92
C GLY A 596 15.62 -10.77 -9.36
N GLN A 597 16.58 -9.93 -8.98
CA GLN A 597 16.65 -8.52 -9.37
C GLN A 597 17.40 -8.33 -10.71
N PRO A 598 17.15 -7.23 -11.43
CA PRO A 598 17.86 -6.95 -12.67
C PRO A 598 19.35 -6.67 -12.43
N GLY A 599 20.20 -7.27 -13.25
CA GLY A 599 21.63 -6.98 -13.28
C GLY A 599 21.94 -5.64 -13.95
N ILE A 600 23.13 -5.08 -13.71
CA ILE A 600 23.56 -3.82 -14.34
C ILE A 600 23.65 -3.98 -15.87
N PRO A 601 22.87 -3.20 -16.66
CA PRO A 601 22.98 -3.22 -18.12
C PRO A 601 24.29 -2.60 -18.63
N ASP A 602 24.82 -3.07 -19.77
CA ASP A 602 26.07 -2.55 -20.37
C ASP A 602 26.05 -1.03 -20.62
N GLY A 603 24.86 -0.48 -20.90
CA GLY A 603 24.66 0.95 -21.16
C GLY A 603 24.55 1.82 -19.91
N PHE A 604 24.37 1.21 -18.74
CA PHE A 604 24.10 1.92 -17.49
C PHE A 604 25.30 2.77 -17.03
N ILE A 605 25.02 3.98 -16.54
CA ILE A 605 26.07 4.97 -16.26
C ILE A 605 27.08 4.54 -15.19
N GLY A 606 26.64 3.78 -14.17
CA GLY A 606 27.47 3.31 -13.07
C GLY A 606 27.85 1.84 -13.24
N GLN A 607 29.01 1.57 -13.83
CA GLN A 607 29.55 0.21 -13.97
C GLN A 607 30.46 -0.13 -12.80
N VAL A 608 30.50 -1.39 -12.36
CA VAL A 608 31.36 -1.85 -11.25
C VAL A 608 32.23 -3.04 -11.67
N GLY A 609 33.12 -3.48 -10.79
CA GLY A 609 33.92 -4.68 -11.01
C GLY A 609 33.06 -5.94 -11.02
N ALA A 610 33.45 -6.96 -11.79
CA ALA A 610 32.70 -8.21 -11.90
C ALA A 610 32.60 -8.98 -10.55
N ASP A 611 33.52 -8.71 -9.63
CA ASP A 611 33.55 -9.35 -8.30
C ASP A 611 32.93 -8.46 -7.20
N ASP A 612 32.47 -7.25 -7.53
CA ASP A 612 31.86 -6.31 -6.56
C ASP A 612 30.42 -6.79 -6.24
N ASP A 613 30.02 -6.86 -4.96
CA ASP A 613 28.65 -7.25 -4.57
C ASP A 613 27.88 -6.03 -4.06
N VAL A 614 27.09 -5.40 -4.94
CA VAL A 614 26.51 -4.07 -4.71
C VAL A 614 25.11 -3.90 -5.28
N ILE A 615 24.34 -3.03 -4.62
CA ILE A 615 23.17 -2.37 -5.23
C ILE A 615 23.66 -1.05 -5.82
N VAL A 616 23.29 -0.77 -7.07
CA VAL A 616 23.58 0.51 -7.73
C VAL A 616 22.27 1.11 -8.25
N SER A 617 21.94 2.28 -7.73
CA SER A 617 20.74 3.01 -8.12
C SER A 617 21.08 4.30 -8.84
N ARG A 618 20.36 4.60 -9.92
CA ARG A 618 20.31 5.95 -10.49
C ARG A 618 19.12 6.68 -9.90
N MET A 619 19.41 7.82 -9.31
CA MET A 619 18.41 8.68 -8.70
C MET A 619 18.36 10.03 -9.42
N VAL A 620 17.17 10.62 -9.53
CA VAL A 620 16.95 11.91 -10.21
C VAL A 620 16.32 12.87 -9.22
N ASN A 621 16.87 14.08 -9.15
CA ASN A 621 16.26 15.13 -8.35
C ASN A 621 15.06 15.73 -9.09
N GLY A 622 13.84 15.53 -8.59
CA GLY A 622 12.61 15.97 -9.27
C GLY A 622 12.57 17.48 -9.56
N ALA A 623 13.11 18.31 -8.66
CA ALA A 623 13.10 19.77 -8.82
C ALA A 623 14.16 20.32 -9.78
N THR A 624 15.30 19.63 -9.96
CA THR A 624 16.46 20.16 -10.71
C THR A 624 16.89 19.30 -11.89
N GLY A 625 16.38 18.07 -12.01
CA GLY A 625 16.84 17.07 -12.97
C GLY A 625 18.25 16.53 -12.70
N ARG A 626 18.95 17.01 -11.66
CA ARG A 626 20.30 16.56 -11.34
C ARG A 626 20.30 15.08 -10.97
N GLN A 627 21.23 14.34 -11.55
CA GLN A 627 21.31 12.89 -11.37
C GLN A 627 22.31 12.51 -10.28
N TYR A 628 22.03 11.38 -9.63
CA TYR A 628 22.82 10.82 -8.54
C TYR A 628 22.98 9.32 -8.74
N LEU A 629 24.05 8.77 -8.19
CA LEU A 629 24.26 7.35 -8.00
C LEU A 629 24.28 7.04 -6.51
N MET A 630 23.49 6.07 -6.08
CA MET A 630 23.68 5.45 -4.77
C MET A 630 24.30 4.08 -4.96
N VAL A 631 25.39 3.80 -4.25
CA VAL A 631 26.09 2.51 -4.28
C VAL A 631 26.08 1.94 -2.88
N VAL A 632 25.49 0.76 -2.70
CA VAL A 632 25.38 0.06 -1.42
C VAL A 632 26.22 -1.21 -1.47
N ASN A 633 27.04 -1.44 -0.46
CA ASN A 633 27.66 -2.74 -0.21
C ASN A 633 26.56 -3.75 0.17
N ASN A 634 26.30 -4.70 -0.72
CA ASN A 634 25.26 -5.71 -0.56
C ASN A 634 25.65 -6.82 0.44
N ASP A 635 26.90 -6.83 0.91
CA ASP A 635 27.44 -7.73 1.92
C ASP A 635 27.50 -7.03 3.30
N PHE A 636 26.63 -7.46 4.23
CA PHE A 636 26.62 -6.99 5.63
C PHE A 636 27.62 -7.75 6.53
N THR A 637 28.38 -8.70 5.99
CA THR A 637 29.38 -9.50 6.71
C THR A 637 30.81 -9.02 6.46
N ALA A 638 31.10 -8.47 5.29
CA ALA A 638 32.42 -7.99 4.88
C ALA A 638 32.42 -6.56 4.29
N ALA A 639 33.55 -5.87 4.42
CA ALA A 639 33.78 -4.59 3.76
C ALA A 639 34.30 -4.82 2.33
N GLN A 640 34.00 -3.90 1.43
CA GLN A 640 34.37 -3.99 0.01
C GLN A 640 35.09 -2.74 -0.49
N ASN A 641 36.00 -2.93 -1.45
CA ASN A 641 36.63 -1.85 -2.20
C ASN A 641 36.04 -1.86 -3.62
N ILE A 642 35.11 -0.95 -3.88
CA ILE A 642 34.35 -0.92 -5.13
C ILE A 642 35.09 -0.08 -6.16
N ASP A 643 35.18 -0.63 -7.37
CA ASP A 643 35.94 -0.06 -8.49
C ASP A 643 34.95 0.60 -9.48
N LEU A 644 34.26 1.65 -9.04
CA LEU A 644 33.17 2.30 -9.79
C LEU A 644 33.69 3.00 -11.06
N HIS A 645 33.22 2.57 -12.22
CA HIS A 645 33.45 3.19 -13.51
C HIS A 645 32.20 3.94 -13.97
N VAL A 646 32.26 5.28 -13.89
CA VAL A 646 31.19 6.13 -14.40
C VAL A 646 31.43 6.42 -15.88
N LEU A 647 30.46 6.05 -16.73
CA LEU A 647 30.52 6.22 -18.18
C LEU A 647 30.49 7.71 -18.60
N ARG A 648 30.40 7.96 -19.91
CA ARG A 648 30.30 9.30 -20.51
C ARG A 648 31.47 10.25 -20.18
N GLY A 649 32.63 9.68 -19.85
CA GLY A 649 33.85 10.45 -19.63
C GLY A 649 33.89 11.23 -18.32
N VAL A 650 32.95 10.96 -17.39
CA VAL A 650 32.89 11.61 -16.08
C VAL A 650 34.21 11.44 -15.34
N LYS A 651 34.81 12.57 -14.92
CA LYS A 651 36.10 12.60 -14.19
C LYS A 651 35.97 13.01 -12.74
N GLN A 652 34.84 13.63 -12.38
CA GLN A 652 34.57 14.10 -11.04
C GLN A 652 33.14 13.77 -10.65
N LEU A 653 32.96 13.43 -9.37
CA LEU A 653 31.67 13.25 -8.71
C LEU A 653 31.68 14.08 -7.43
N GLU A 654 30.50 14.39 -6.91
CA GLU A 654 30.38 14.97 -5.57
C GLU A 654 29.74 13.94 -4.64
N GLU A 655 30.49 13.50 -3.63
CA GLU A 655 29.94 12.65 -2.59
C GLU A 655 29.20 13.52 -1.57
N VAL A 656 27.96 13.15 -1.27
CA VAL A 656 27.17 13.74 -0.19
C VAL A 656 27.59 13.07 1.12
N SER A 657 28.07 13.87 2.06
CA SER A 657 28.55 13.42 3.37
C SER A 657 27.39 12.95 4.23
N ARG A 658 27.42 11.69 4.65
CA ARG A 658 26.53 11.15 5.68
C ARG A 658 26.77 11.69 7.09
N THR A 659 27.73 12.58 7.30
CA THR A 659 27.99 13.16 8.63
C THR A 659 27.28 14.49 8.80
N ASP A 660 27.14 15.27 7.71
CA ASP A 660 26.65 16.65 7.78
C ASP A 660 25.96 17.14 6.50
N GLY A 661 25.74 16.27 5.51
CA GLY A 661 25.11 16.60 4.23
C GLY A 661 26.00 17.42 3.29
N SER A 662 27.22 17.78 3.69
CA SER A 662 28.14 18.56 2.86
C SER A 662 28.66 17.75 1.67
N THR A 663 29.00 18.41 0.57
CA THR A 663 29.56 17.70 -0.59
C THR A 663 31.08 17.73 -0.62
N ARG A 664 31.70 16.63 -1.05
CA ARG A 664 33.13 16.54 -1.32
C ARG A 664 33.42 15.99 -2.71
N THR A 665 34.35 16.61 -3.42
CA THR A 665 34.71 16.16 -4.78
C THR A 665 35.54 14.88 -4.75
N LEU A 666 35.09 13.87 -5.48
CA LEU A 666 35.87 12.68 -5.85
C LEU A 666 36.43 12.87 -7.26
N THR A 667 37.66 12.41 -7.50
CA THR A 667 38.29 12.44 -8.84
C THR A 667 38.70 11.04 -9.26
N SER A 668 38.37 10.65 -10.49
CA SER A 668 38.70 9.33 -10.98
C SER A 668 40.21 9.12 -11.15
N ARG A 669 40.67 7.91 -10.88
CA ARG A 669 42.03 7.42 -11.14
C ARG A 669 41.95 6.31 -12.18
N ASN A 670 42.65 6.46 -13.30
CA ASN A 670 42.58 5.53 -14.43
C ASN A 670 41.16 5.26 -14.95
N GLY A 671 40.28 6.26 -14.85
CA GLY A 671 38.87 6.15 -15.26
C GLY A 671 37.93 5.61 -14.20
N LYS A 672 38.42 5.13 -13.04
CA LYS A 672 37.58 4.59 -11.95
C LYS A 672 37.59 5.46 -10.71
N PHE A 673 36.53 5.40 -9.92
CA PHE A 673 36.41 5.95 -8.58
C PHE A 673 36.53 4.78 -7.60
N GLN A 674 37.49 4.86 -6.68
CA GLN A 674 37.66 3.83 -5.65
C GLN A 674 36.81 4.22 -4.45
N LEU A 675 35.88 3.35 -4.08
CA LEU A 675 34.99 3.55 -2.94
C LEU A 675 35.32 2.48 -1.89
N GLU A 676 35.57 2.89 -0.65
CA GLU A 676 35.75 1.99 0.48
C GLU A 676 34.42 1.93 1.24
N LEU A 677 33.70 0.82 1.12
CA LEU A 677 32.40 0.64 1.78
C LEU A 677 32.53 -0.39 2.90
N GLY A 678 32.15 0.03 4.12
CA GLY A 678 32.00 -0.88 5.25
C GLY A 678 30.87 -1.90 5.04
N LYS A 679 30.65 -2.77 6.01
CA LYS A 679 29.59 -3.79 5.97
C LYS A 679 28.22 -3.15 5.81
N GLY A 680 27.46 -3.50 4.77
CA GLY A 680 26.15 -2.90 4.52
C GLY A 680 26.16 -1.40 4.22
N ASP A 681 27.34 -0.82 4.02
CA ASP A 681 27.54 0.62 3.95
C ASP A 681 27.23 1.19 2.56
N ALA A 682 26.99 2.49 2.47
CA ALA A 682 26.64 3.12 1.20
C ALA A 682 27.30 4.48 0.98
N VAL A 683 27.25 4.93 -0.28
CA VAL A 683 27.66 6.26 -0.69
C VAL A 683 26.65 6.86 -1.67
N LEU A 684 26.32 8.14 -1.48
CA LEU A 684 25.50 8.93 -2.40
C LEU A 684 26.40 9.90 -3.19
N LEU A 685 26.36 9.78 -4.51
CA LEU A 685 27.26 10.46 -5.43
C LEU A 685 26.47 11.29 -6.43
N ALA A 686 26.54 12.61 -6.35
CA ALA A 686 25.98 13.49 -7.34
C ALA A 686 26.83 13.48 -8.61
N LEU A 687 26.18 13.28 -9.75
CA LEU A 687 26.76 13.43 -11.08
C LEU A 687 26.95 14.93 -11.39
N PRO A 688 27.79 15.28 -12.39
CA PRO A 688 27.90 16.66 -12.87
C PRO A 688 26.52 17.22 -13.22
N ALA A 689 26.23 18.45 -12.80
CA ALA A 689 24.89 19.04 -12.96
C ALA A 689 24.49 19.24 -14.44
N ASP A 690 25.48 19.36 -15.32
CA ASP A 690 25.33 19.44 -16.78
C ASP A 690 25.29 18.07 -17.46
N LEU A 691 25.50 16.98 -16.73
CA LEU A 691 25.42 15.63 -17.28
C LEU A 691 23.96 15.22 -17.42
N ASN A 692 23.45 15.37 -18.63
CA ASN A 692 22.24 14.67 -19.03
C ASN A 692 22.62 13.26 -19.49
N TYR A 693 22.57 12.26 -18.59
CA TYR A 693 22.85 10.87 -18.95
C TYR A 693 21.94 10.34 -20.07
N ARG A 694 20.73 10.93 -20.22
CA ARG A 694 19.80 10.61 -21.30
C ARG A 694 19.93 11.51 -22.53
N GLU A 695 20.85 12.48 -22.57
CA GLU A 695 21.16 13.24 -23.80
C GLU A 695 22.67 13.31 -24.09
N THR A 696 23.12 12.54 -25.08
CA THR A 696 24.21 12.96 -25.98
C THR A 696 23.96 12.34 -27.36
N PRO A 697 23.92 13.14 -28.44
CA PRO A 697 23.34 12.72 -29.71
C PRO A 697 24.13 11.64 -30.45
N GLY A 698 23.40 10.71 -31.04
CA GLY A 698 23.92 9.70 -31.96
C GLY A 698 22.90 8.61 -32.23
N PHE A 699 21.79 9.01 -32.85
CA PHE A 699 20.48 8.34 -32.90
C PHE A 699 19.73 8.44 -31.57
N GLU A 700 19.10 9.59 -31.32
CA GLU A 700 17.94 9.64 -30.44
C GLU A 700 16.74 9.43 -31.35
N ASP A 701 16.02 8.32 -31.14
CA ASP A 701 14.62 8.29 -31.53
C ASP A 701 13.91 9.38 -30.71
N PRO A 702 12.95 10.10 -31.31
CA PRO A 702 12.22 11.13 -30.59
C PRO A 702 11.56 10.52 -29.33
N VAL A 703 11.46 11.29 -28.25
CA VAL A 703 10.87 10.82 -26.97
C VAL A 703 9.35 10.81 -27.11
N ASN A 704 8.72 9.65 -26.94
CA ASN A 704 7.26 9.55 -26.93
C ASN A 704 6.70 10.26 -25.68
N LEU A 705 6.15 11.46 -25.89
CA LEU A 705 5.55 12.33 -24.89
C LEU A 705 4.22 11.79 -24.35
N ALA A 706 3.57 10.88 -25.07
CA ALA A 706 2.31 10.26 -24.67
C ALA A 706 2.50 8.96 -23.86
N LEU A 707 3.73 8.50 -23.62
CA LEU A 707 3.95 7.27 -22.85
C LEU A 707 3.32 7.37 -21.45
N ASN A 708 2.37 6.47 -21.17
CA ASN A 708 1.52 6.42 -19.98
C ASN A 708 0.70 7.69 -19.72
N ALA A 709 0.42 8.49 -20.75
CA ALA A 709 -0.48 9.63 -20.65
C ALA A 709 -1.92 9.17 -20.32
N ASP A 710 -2.70 10.05 -19.68
CA ASP A 710 -4.08 9.69 -19.35
C ASP A 710 -4.93 9.75 -20.62
N VAL A 711 -5.63 8.66 -20.92
CA VAL A 711 -6.38 8.50 -22.16
C VAL A 711 -7.88 8.45 -21.89
N THR A 712 -8.65 9.26 -22.61
CA THR A 712 -10.11 9.11 -22.69
C THR A 712 -10.53 8.85 -24.13
N ALA A 713 -11.52 8.00 -24.35
CA ALA A 713 -12.02 7.68 -25.68
C ALA A 713 -13.55 7.66 -25.66
N ALA A 714 -14.17 7.98 -26.79
CA ALA A 714 -15.63 8.03 -26.88
C ALA A 714 -16.29 6.68 -26.57
N THR A 715 -15.64 5.57 -26.91
CA THR A 715 -16.05 4.19 -26.61
C THR A 715 -14.84 3.27 -26.47
N SER A 716 -15.01 2.08 -25.87
CA SER A 716 -13.94 1.07 -25.72
C SER A 716 -14.52 -0.33 -25.54
N GLU A 717 -13.82 -1.36 -26.00
CA GLU A 717 -14.15 -2.78 -25.80
C GLU A 717 -13.91 -3.20 -24.35
N GLY A 718 -12.82 -2.76 -23.73
CA GLY A 718 -12.52 -2.99 -22.32
C GLY A 718 -12.36 -4.46 -21.92
N ALA A 719 -11.94 -5.33 -22.84
CA ALA A 719 -11.74 -6.76 -22.58
C ALA A 719 -10.77 -7.43 -23.57
N GLY A 720 -10.18 -8.55 -23.16
CA GLY A 720 -9.42 -9.42 -24.06
C GLY A 720 -8.12 -8.81 -24.63
N GLY A 721 -7.52 -7.87 -23.90
CA GLY A 721 -6.32 -7.14 -24.31
C GLY A 721 -6.62 -5.81 -25.01
N TRP A 722 -7.90 -5.44 -25.18
CA TRP A 722 -8.32 -4.17 -25.78
C TRP A 722 -8.72 -3.16 -24.70
N TYR A 723 -7.80 -2.27 -24.32
CA TYR A 723 -8.03 -1.26 -23.28
C TYR A 723 -7.47 0.10 -23.70
N MET A 724 -8.00 1.18 -23.12
CA MET A 724 -7.64 2.54 -23.52
C MET A 724 -6.23 2.94 -23.10
N ASP A 725 -5.76 2.46 -21.96
CA ASP A 725 -4.38 2.66 -21.48
C ASP A 725 -3.34 2.05 -22.42
N LYS A 726 -3.73 1.05 -23.20
CA LYS A 726 -2.89 0.44 -24.25
C LYS A 726 -2.75 1.32 -25.49
N LEU A 727 -3.33 2.52 -25.53
CA LEU A 727 -3.03 3.50 -26.57
C LEU A 727 -1.72 4.24 -26.29
N THR A 728 -1.14 4.08 -25.11
CA THR A 728 -0.01 4.87 -24.64
C THR A 728 0.99 4.03 -23.82
N ASP A 729 0.93 2.70 -23.91
CA ASP A 729 1.71 1.80 -23.05
C ASP A 729 3.12 1.48 -23.59
N GLY A 730 3.47 2.07 -24.74
CA GLY A 730 4.72 1.83 -25.46
C GLY A 730 4.75 0.50 -26.24
N VAL A 731 3.64 -0.25 -26.30
CA VAL A 731 3.56 -1.55 -26.99
C VAL A 731 3.09 -1.36 -28.43
N ARG A 732 4.04 -1.01 -29.30
CA ARG A 732 3.81 -0.81 -30.75
C ARG A 732 3.27 -2.03 -31.49
N VAL A 733 3.63 -3.24 -31.04
CA VAL A 733 3.24 -4.51 -31.67
C VAL A 733 2.28 -5.28 -30.75
N PRO A 734 1.01 -5.44 -31.14
CA PRO A 734 -0.01 -6.12 -30.35
C PRO A 734 0.40 -7.52 -29.88
N THR A 735 0.24 -7.78 -28.58
CA THR A 735 0.35 -9.10 -27.95
C THR A 735 -1.02 -9.62 -27.53
N THR A 736 -1.11 -10.84 -26.99
CA THR A 736 -2.38 -11.36 -26.45
C THR A 736 -2.85 -10.60 -25.20
N GLN A 737 -1.95 -9.93 -24.48
CA GLN A 737 -2.23 -9.20 -23.24
C GLN A 737 -2.37 -7.68 -23.45
N SER A 738 -1.64 -7.11 -24.42
CA SER A 738 -1.80 -5.71 -24.88
C SER A 738 -2.04 -5.72 -26.39
N ARG A 739 -3.31 -5.70 -26.80
CA ARG A 739 -3.70 -5.65 -28.22
C ARG A 739 -3.80 -4.21 -28.74
N GLY A 740 -3.67 -3.23 -27.84
CA GLY A 740 -4.03 -1.83 -28.05
C GLY A 740 -5.46 -1.54 -27.60
N TRP A 741 -6.14 -0.66 -28.31
CA TRP A 741 -7.53 -0.26 -28.07
C TRP A 741 -8.43 -0.56 -29.26
N ARG A 742 -9.69 -0.87 -28.94
CA ARG A 742 -10.77 -1.08 -29.89
C ARG A 742 -11.99 -0.29 -29.45
N ALA A 743 -12.56 0.49 -30.36
CA ALA A 743 -13.82 1.18 -30.13
C ALA A 743 -15.03 0.22 -30.22
N THR A 744 -16.01 0.41 -29.34
CA THR A 744 -17.33 -0.23 -29.44
C THR A 744 -18.32 0.72 -30.13
N GLU A 745 -19.30 0.19 -30.89
CA GLU A 745 -20.39 0.99 -31.49
C GLU A 745 -19.95 2.13 -32.45
N VAL A 746 -18.99 1.88 -33.34
CA VAL A 746 -18.55 2.87 -34.35
C VAL A 746 -19.69 3.23 -35.31
N ASP A 747 -20.03 4.52 -35.42
CA ASP A 747 -20.93 5.05 -36.45
C ASP A 747 -20.09 5.63 -37.61
N GLY A 748 -20.21 5.05 -38.80
CA GLY A 748 -19.48 5.51 -39.99
C GLY A 748 -19.80 6.94 -40.44
N ALA A 749 -20.80 7.60 -39.86
CA ALA A 749 -21.15 9.00 -40.15
C ALA A 749 -20.62 10.02 -39.10
N VAL A 750 -20.07 9.56 -37.97
CA VAL A 750 -19.63 10.42 -36.86
C VAL A 750 -18.19 10.07 -36.47
N PRO A 751 -17.30 11.06 -36.25
CA PRO A 751 -15.96 10.77 -35.76
C PRO A 751 -15.97 10.23 -34.34
N THR A 752 -15.14 9.22 -34.11
CA THR A 752 -14.82 8.68 -32.78
C THR A 752 -13.57 9.38 -32.28
N THR A 753 -13.62 9.93 -31.07
CA THR A 753 -12.51 10.72 -30.50
C THR A 753 -11.73 9.95 -29.45
N VAL A 754 -10.41 10.21 -29.41
CA VAL A 754 -9.49 9.86 -28.34
C VAL A 754 -8.83 11.15 -27.85
N ASP A 755 -8.92 11.44 -26.56
CA ASP A 755 -8.25 12.57 -25.93
C ASP A 755 -7.11 12.07 -25.03
N LEU A 756 -5.97 12.76 -25.09
CA LEU A 756 -4.78 12.50 -24.28
C LEU A 756 -4.51 13.69 -23.37
N ASP A 757 -4.18 13.45 -22.10
CA ASP A 757 -3.61 14.43 -21.17
C ASP A 757 -2.14 14.11 -20.92
N LEU A 758 -1.25 15.00 -21.38
CA LEU A 758 0.19 14.88 -21.19
C LEU A 758 0.65 15.29 -19.78
N ARG A 759 -0.29 15.60 -18.86
CA ARG A 759 -0.11 16.01 -17.46
C ARG A 759 0.50 17.39 -17.24
N GLU A 760 1.25 17.89 -18.21
CA GLU A 760 1.84 19.23 -18.21
C GLU A 760 1.89 19.82 -19.62
N LEU A 761 2.20 21.12 -19.70
CA LEU A 761 2.36 21.81 -20.98
C LEU A 761 3.63 21.33 -21.70
N ARG A 762 3.47 20.76 -22.89
CA ARG A 762 4.56 20.26 -23.73
C ARG A 762 4.53 20.92 -25.10
N SER A 763 5.70 21.19 -25.66
CA SER A 763 5.81 21.42 -27.11
C SER A 763 5.59 20.09 -27.81
N ILE A 764 4.84 20.11 -28.91
CA ILE A 764 4.49 18.93 -29.73
C ILE A 764 4.41 19.34 -31.20
N ASN A 765 4.78 18.44 -32.10
CA ASN A 765 4.71 18.68 -33.54
C ASN A 765 4.46 17.43 -34.41
N ARG A 766 4.41 16.23 -33.81
CA ARG A 766 4.17 14.99 -34.52
C ARG A 766 3.41 13.97 -33.68
N ILE A 767 2.59 13.16 -34.34
CA ILE A 767 1.84 12.04 -33.75
C ILE A 767 1.98 10.81 -34.64
N ASP A 768 2.41 9.69 -34.09
CA ASP A 768 2.53 8.41 -34.79
C ASP A 768 1.41 7.47 -34.31
N LEU A 769 0.81 6.73 -35.24
CA LEU A 769 -0.35 5.87 -34.98
C LEU A 769 -0.03 4.44 -35.39
N TYR A 770 0.00 3.53 -34.42
CA TYR A 770 0.37 2.13 -34.67
C TYR A 770 -0.88 1.27 -34.90
N PRO A 771 -0.87 0.43 -35.95
CA PRO A 771 -2.02 -0.41 -36.28
C PRO A 771 -2.14 -1.63 -35.39
N ALA A 772 -3.36 -1.91 -34.92
CA ALA A 772 -3.65 -3.15 -34.20
C ALA A 772 -3.74 -4.36 -35.13
N GLY A 773 -3.69 -5.56 -34.54
CA GLY A 773 -3.78 -6.85 -35.23
C GLY A 773 -2.44 -7.59 -35.33
N GLY A 774 -2.51 -8.92 -35.50
CA GLY A 774 -1.34 -9.77 -35.75
C GLY A 774 -0.96 -9.78 -37.24
N VAL A 775 0.00 -10.63 -37.62
CA VAL A 775 0.62 -10.65 -38.97
C VAL A 775 -0.36 -10.80 -40.15
N PHE A 776 -1.58 -11.26 -39.91
CA PHE A 776 -2.66 -11.45 -40.90
C PHE A 776 -3.93 -10.62 -40.64
N SER A 777 -3.97 -9.89 -39.53
CA SER A 777 -5.08 -9.00 -39.15
C SER A 777 -4.64 -7.54 -38.98
N LEU A 778 -3.36 -7.26 -39.20
CA LEU A 778 -2.76 -5.95 -39.07
C LEU A 778 -3.53 -4.89 -39.87
N GLY A 779 -3.93 -3.82 -39.18
CA GLY A 779 -4.59 -2.68 -39.78
C GLY A 779 -6.03 -2.92 -40.22
N ARG A 780 -6.65 -4.09 -39.93
CA ARG A 780 -8.05 -4.37 -40.31
C ARG A 780 -9.05 -3.40 -39.69
N GLY A 781 -8.78 -2.92 -38.49
CA GLY A 781 -9.57 -1.90 -37.81
C GLY A 781 -9.00 -0.49 -37.90
N PHE A 782 -7.96 -0.23 -38.69
CA PHE A 782 -7.31 1.08 -38.70
C PHE A 782 -8.17 2.13 -39.42
N PRO A 783 -8.24 3.38 -38.94
CA PRO A 783 -8.99 4.45 -39.59
C PRO A 783 -8.32 4.93 -40.88
N GLY A 784 -9.10 5.49 -41.81
CA GLY A 784 -8.61 6.07 -43.06
C GLY A 784 -8.26 7.55 -42.98
N GLU A 785 -8.74 8.28 -41.96
CA GLU A 785 -8.41 9.69 -41.75
C GLU A 785 -8.40 10.04 -40.24
N VAL A 786 -7.60 11.03 -39.86
CA VAL A 786 -7.56 11.60 -38.51
C VAL A 786 -7.47 13.13 -38.55
N SER A 787 -8.16 13.79 -37.63
CA SER A 787 -7.96 15.22 -37.32
C SER A 787 -7.42 15.39 -35.89
N VAL A 788 -6.48 16.32 -35.73
CA VAL A 788 -5.75 16.57 -34.48
C VAL A 788 -6.10 17.96 -33.97
N SER A 789 -6.61 18.03 -32.74
CA SER A 789 -6.83 19.27 -32.00
C SER A 789 -6.04 19.29 -30.71
N VAL A 790 -5.65 20.48 -30.26
CA VAL A 790 -4.86 20.67 -29.03
C VAL A 790 -5.50 21.68 -28.10
N SER A 791 -5.21 21.58 -26.81
CA SER A 791 -5.69 22.49 -25.76
C SER A 791 -4.66 22.65 -24.63
N THR A 792 -4.63 23.83 -24.02
CA THR A 792 -3.85 24.10 -22.81
C THR A 792 -4.66 23.94 -21.52
N ASP A 793 -5.99 23.85 -21.62
CA ASP A 793 -6.92 23.88 -20.47
C ASP A 793 -7.98 22.76 -20.49
N GLY A 794 -8.01 21.95 -21.55
CA GLY A 794 -8.99 20.87 -21.77
C GLY A 794 -10.38 21.38 -22.21
N GLU A 795 -10.61 22.69 -22.19
CA GLU A 795 -11.90 23.31 -22.51
C GLU A 795 -11.90 23.93 -23.93
N THR A 796 -10.82 24.62 -24.29
CA THR A 796 -10.68 25.34 -25.55
C THR A 796 -9.79 24.58 -26.51
N TRP A 797 -10.37 24.11 -27.62
CA TRP A 797 -9.69 23.25 -28.60
C TRP A 797 -9.37 23.99 -29.90
N THR A 798 -8.15 23.80 -30.41
CA THR A 798 -7.72 24.32 -31.71
C THR A 798 -7.24 23.17 -32.58
N GLU A 799 -7.84 22.97 -33.75
CA GLU A 799 -7.37 22.00 -34.75
C GLU A 799 -6.03 22.45 -35.34
N VAL A 800 -5.03 21.58 -35.31
CA VAL A 800 -3.65 21.85 -35.76
C VAL A 800 -3.26 21.03 -36.98
N ALA A 801 -3.92 19.89 -37.24
CA ALA A 801 -3.61 19.01 -38.35
C ALA A 801 -4.80 18.13 -38.78
N SER A 802 -4.76 17.65 -40.01
CA SER A 802 -5.52 16.48 -40.46
C SER A 802 -4.71 15.67 -41.48
N ALA A 803 -4.91 14.36 -41.52
CA ALA A 803 -4.16 13.44 -42.37
C ALA A 803 -4.99 12.24 -42.81
N GLU A 804 -4.74 11.79 -44.04
CA GLU A 804 -5.19 10.49 -44.55
C GLU A 804 -4.23 9.40 -44.05
N LEU A 805 -4.77 8.24 -43.69
CA LEU A 805 -4.07 7.14 -43.05
C LEU A 805 -4.18 5.87 -43.89
N SER A 806 -3.08 5.12 -43.99
CA SER A 806 -3.06 3.82 -44.66
C SER A 806 -2.00 2.91 -44.06
N VAL A 807 -2.35 1.66 -43.78
CA VAL A 807 -1.41 0.66 -43.24
C VAL A 807 -0.91 -0.24 -44.36
N VAL A 808 0.40 -0.31 -44.54
CA VAL A 808 1.05 -1.22 -45.49
C VAL A 808 2.20 -1.92 -44.77
N LEU A 809 2.19 -3.26 -44.77
CA LEU A 809 3.25 -4.06 -44.14
C LEU A 809 4.60 -3.76 -44.81
N GLY A 810 5.63 -3.45 -44.01
CA GLY A 810 6.96 -3.09 -44.51
C GLY A 810 7.14 -1.62 -44.90
N GLU A 811 6.11 -0.79 -44.81
CA GLU A 811 6.18 0.67 -44.98
C GLU A 811 6.19 1.39 -43.61
N PRO A 812 6.58 2.67 -43.54
CA PRO A 812 6.54 3.45 -42.30
C PRO A 812 5.14 3.53 -41.69
N VAL A 813 5.09 3.61 -40.35
CA VAL A 813 3.83 3.79 -39.62
C VAL A 813 3.14 5.12 -39.98
N PRO A 814 1.80 5.15 -40.04
CA PRO A 814 1.06 6.39 -40.29
C PRO A 814 1.40 7.46 -39.25
N SER A 815 1.88 8.61 -39.74
CA SER A 815 2.36 9.71 -38.89
C SER A 815 1.76 11.04 -39.34
N VAL A 816 1.36 11.89 -38.39
CA VAL A 816 0.79 13.22 -38.62
C VAL A 816 1.77 14.27 -38.10
N THR A 817 2.18 15.21 -38.96
CA THR A 817 3.09 16.30 -38.58
C THR A 817 2.39 17.65 -38.70
N PHE A 818 2.73 18.59 -37.82
CA PHE A 818 2.19 19.94 -37.79
C PHE A 818 3.21 20.95 -37.24
N PRO A 819 3.03 22.28 -37.43
CA PRO A 819 3.89 23.25 -36.79
C PRO A 819 3.92 23.07 -35.27
N GLU A 820 5.08 23.25 -34.65
CA GLU A 820 5.23 23.17 -33.20
C GLU A 820 4.18 24.01 -32.47
N VAL A 821 3.47 23.38 -31.55
CA VAL A 821 2.47 24.00 -30.67
C VAL A 821 2.72 23.56 -29.24
N THR A 822 2.45 24.44 -28.28
CA THR A 822 2.48 24.11 -26.85
C THR A 822 1.08 23.74 -26.39
N ALA A 823 0.90 22.56 -25.83
CA ALA A 823 -0.37 22.04 -25.33
C ALA A 823 -0.18 21.03 -24.20
N GLN A 824 -1.21 20.85 -23.39
CA GLN A 824 -1.28 19.76 -22.39
C GLN A 824 -2.20 18.64 -22.89
N HIS A 825 -3.29 19.00 -23.56
CA HIS A 825 -4.29 18.04 -24.03
C HIS A 825 -4.31 17.94 -25.55
N LEU A 826 -4.47 16.71 -26.05
CA LEU A 826 -4.64 16.41 -27.47
C LEU A 826 -5.98 15.70 -27.67
N ARG A 827 -6.61 15.92 -28.83
CA ARG A 827 -7.82 15.23 -29.27
C ARG A 827 -7.61 14.76 -30.70
N LEU A 828 -7.70 13.45 -30.88
CA LEU A 828 -7.64 12.75 -32.15
C LEU A 828 -9.05 12.33 -32.53
N ALA A 829 -9.59 12.86 -33.62
CA ALA A 829 -10.88 12.47 -34.14
C ALA A 829 -10.70 11.65 -35.42
N PHE A 830 -11.09 10.37 -35.38
CA PHE A 830 -10.88 9.42 -36.46
C PHE A 830 -12.08 9.35 -37.40
N HIS A 831 -11.81 9.09 -38.69
CA HIS A 831 -12.77 9.04 -39.78
C HIS A 831 -12.45 7.88 -40.75
N ASP A 832 -13.35 7.66 -41.72
CA ASP A 832 -13.21 6.69 -42.81
C ASP A 832 -12.84 5.26 -42.36
N TYR A 833 -13.74 4.61 -41.64
CA TYR A 833 -13.50 3.29 -41.05
C TYR A 833 -13.63 2.13 -42.05
N GLN A 834 -12.75 1.14 -41.90
CA GLN A 834 -12.85 -0.13 -42.62
C GLN A 834 -14.12 -0.91 -42.24
N GLN A 835 -14.72 -1.59 -43.21
CA GLN A 835 -15.96 -2.36 -43.02
C GLN A 835 -15.66 -3.81 -42.62
N GLY A 836 -15.96 -4.16 -41.37
CA GLY A 836 -15.91 -5.53 -40.86
C GLY A 836 -17.22 -6.31 -41.07
N ALA A 837 -17.20 -7.61 -40.74
CA ALA A 837 -18.38 -8.49 -40.87
C ALA A 837 -19.57 -8.07 -39.98
N SER A 838 -19.31 -7.29 -38.93
CA SER A 838 -20.29 -6.82 -37.94
C SER A 838 -20.58 -5.31 -38.02
N GLY A 839 -19.98 -4.59 -38.98
CA GLY A 839 -20.05 -3.12 -39.10
C GLY A 839 -18.66 -2.47 -39.20
N PRO A 840 -18.58 -1.13 -39.26
CA PRO A 840 -17.31 -0.41 -39.25
C PRO A 840 -16.54 -0.67 -37.94
N THR A 841 -15.21 -0.71 -38.02
CA THR A 841 -14.32 -1.01 -36.90
C THR A 841 -13.23 0.06 -36.76
N LEU A 842 -12.87 0.39 -35.52
CA LEU A 842 -11.76 1.28 -35.18
C LEU A 842 -10.87 0.61 -34.12
N GLU A 843 -9.61 0.41 -34.46
CA GLU A 843 -8.59 -0.27 -33.65
C GLU A 843 -7.23 0.38 -33.85
N LEU A 844 -6.50 0.59 -32.75
CA LEU A 844 -5.13 1.12 -32.71
C LEU A 844 -4.32 0.30 -31.73
N ALA A 845 -3.05 0.03 -32.04
CA ALA A 845 -2.12 -0.66 -31.15
C ALA A 845 -1.54 0.31 -30.12
N GLU A 846 -1.17 1.51 -30.55
CA GLU A 846 -0.44 2.50 -29.76
C GLU A 846 -0.54 3.88 -30.44
N ILE A 847 -0.42 4.96 -29.67
CA ILE A 847 -0.34 6.35 -30.09
C ILE A 847 0.89 6.96 -29.44
N GLU A 848 1.77 7.52 -30.27
CA GLU A 848 2.97 8.18 -29.78
C GLU A 848 2.95 9.66 -30.17
N VAL A 849 3.39 10.53 -29.27
CA VAL A 849 3.41 12.00 -29.49
C VAL A 849 4.83 12.50 -29.36
N TYR A 850 5.26 13.38 -30.25
CA TYR A 850 6.65 13.79 -30.37
C TYR A 850 6.81 15.30 -30.53
N ASP A 851 7.98 15.78 -30.11
CA ASP A 851 8.51 17.12 -30.37
C ASP A 851 9.91 16.97 -30.97
N ASP A 852 9.97 16.91 -32.30
CA ASP A 852 11.22 16.64 -33.03
C ASP A 852 11.47 17.64 -34.17
N ASP A 853 12.38 17.37 -35.10
CA ASP A 853 12.65 18.29 -36.22
C ASP A 853 11.68 18.12 -37.40
N GLY A 854 10.62 17.32 -37.24
CA GLY A 854 9.66 16.95 -38.26
C GLY A 854 10.18 15.93 -39.27
N THR A 855 11.40 15.40 -39.10
CA THR A 855 11.90 14.31 -39.92
C THR A 855 11.42 12.97 -39.35
N LEU A 856 10.70 12.22 -40.18
CA LEU A 856 10.31 10.85 -39.82
C LEU A 856 11.58 9.99 -39.72
N PRO A 857 11.83 9.30 -38.59
CA PRO A 857 12.93 8.33 -38.48
C PRO A 857 12.78 7.24 -39.56
N PRO A 858 13.85 6.48 -39.86
CA PRO A 858 13.71 5.30 -40.73
C PRO A 858 12.54 4.44 -40.23
N PRO A 859 11.72 3.88 -41.13
CA PRO A 859 10.51 3.18 -40.73
C PRO A 859 10.79 2.13 -39.68
N ASP A 860 10.11 2.24 -38.53
CA ASP A 860 9.66 1.05 -37.83
C ASP A 860 8.72 0.35 -38.80
N SER A 861 9.27 -0.57 -39.59
CA SER A 861 8.45 -1.45 -40.41
C SER A 861 7.61 -2.28 -39.48
N VAL A 862 6.36 -2.56 -39.85
CA VAL A 862 5.59 -3.56 -39.14
C VAL A 862 6.18 -4.95 -39.41
N ASP A 863 7.25 -5.27 -38.68
CA ASP A 863 8.01 -6.51 -38.77
C ASP A 863 7.73 -7.33 -37.50
N PRO A 864 7.03 -8.47 -37.64
CA PRO A 864 6.72 -9.36 -36.52
C PRO A 864 7.94 -10.12 -35.96
N GLY A 865 9.16 -9.68 -36.27
CA GLY A 865 10.39 -10.22 -35.71
C GLY A 865 10.85 -11.47 -36.42
N VAL A 866 11.28 -11.35 -37.69
CA VAL A 866 11.86 -12.47 -38.41
C VAL A 866 13.39 -12.42 -38.45
N ASP A 867 14.06 -13.45 -37.94
CA ASP A 867 15.50 -13.64 -38.16
C ASP A 867 15.78 -13.83 -39.66
N ASP A 868 16.47 -12.86 -40.27
CA ASP A 868 16.85 -12.81 -41.68
C ASP A 868 18.02 -13.76 -42.01
N GLU A 869 17.83 -15.05 -41.78
CA GLU A 869 18.76 -16.07 -42.26
C GLU A 869 18.80 -16.04 -43.81
N PRO A 870 19.98 -16.00 -44.46
CA PRO A 870 20.09 -15.94 -45.92
C PRO A 870 19.35 -17.11 -46.60
N TRP A 871 18.69 -16.85 -47.73
CA TRP A 871 18.07 -17.91 -48.53
C TRP A 871 19.13 -18.82 -49.18
N TYR A 872 18.84 -20.12 -49.24
CA TYR A 872 19.59 -21.12 -50.00
C TYR A 872 18.65 -22.18 -50.60
N GLU A 873 19.09 -22.86 -51.66
CA GLU A 873 18.30 -23.89 -52.34
C GLU A 873 17.90 -25.03 -51.37
N GLY A 874 16.60 -25.32 -51.26
CA GLY A 874 16.05 -26.32 -50.34
C GLY A 874 15.83 -25.83 -48.90
N LYS A 875 15.91 -24.51 -48.63
CA LYS A 875 15.53 -23.92 -47.34
C LYS A 875 14.03 -24.09 -47.09
N ASN A 876 13.66 -24.59 -45.90
CA ASN A 876 12.29 -24.46 -45.39
C ASN A 876 12.05 -22.99 -45.02
N ILE A 877 11.33 -22.27 -45.86
CA ILE A 877 11.07 -20.84 -45.72
C ILE A 877 10.22 -20.57 -44.47
N ALA A 878 9.31 -21.50 -44.13
CA ALA A 878 8.39 -21.38 -43.00
C ALA A 878 9.07 -21.61 -41.65
N GLN A 879 10.27 -22.19 -41.58
CA GLN A 879 10.91 -22.52 -40.31
C GLN A 879 11.18 -21.27 -39.47
N GLY A 880 10.73 -21.28 -38.22
CA GLY A 880 10.87 -20.17 -37.26
C GLY A 880 10.06 -18.93 -37.62
N ARG A 881 9.18 -19.01 -38.62
CA ARG A 881 8.39 -17.87 -39.08
C ARG A 881 7.16 -17.61 -38.18
N PRO A 882 6.65 -16.38 -38.13
CA PRO A 882 5.41 -16.09 -37.41
C PRO A 882 4.22 -16.91 -37.93
N VAL A 883 3.42 -17.43 -37.00
CA VAL A 883 2.24 -18.28 -37.24
C VAL A 883 0.99 -17.61 -36.71
N ASP A 884 -0.12 -17.77 -37.43
CA ASP A 884 -1.47 -17.43 -36.97
C ASP A 884 -2.41 -18.61 -37.19
N THR A 885 -3.46 -18.72 -36.37
CA THR A 885 -4.38 -19.87 -36.38
C THR A 885 -5.81 -19.41 -36.20
N SER A 886 -6.76 -20.15 -36.76
CA SER A 886 -8.20 -19.93 -36.52
C SER A 886 -8.58 -20.06 -35.05
N SER A 887 -7.95 -21.00 -34.34
CA SER A 887 -8.12 -21.26 -32.92
C SER A 887 -6.92 -22.08 -32.40
N THR A 888 -6.65 -22.03 -31.10
CA THR A 888 -5.55 -22.81 -30.50
C THR A 888 -5.89 -23.27 -29.09
N THR A 889 -5.38 -24.42 -28.70
CA THR A 889 -5.22 -24.79 -27.28
C THR A 889 -3.73 -24.69 -26.93
N GLU A 890 -3.34 -23.59 -26.29
CA GLU A 890 -1.97 -23.38 -25.81
C GLU A 890 -1.72 -24.19 -24.53
N ALA A 891 -0.91 -25.24 -24.65
CA ALA A 891 -0.55 -26.12 -23.55
C ALA A 891 0.87 -26.64 -23.78
N ALA A 892 1.86 -25.75 -23.75
CA ALA A 892 3.25 -26.07 -24.05
C ALA A 892 3.81 -27.21 -23.17
N VAL A 893 3.37 -27.29 -21.91
CA VAL A 893 3.71 -28.39 -20.97
C VAL A 893 3.25 -29.76 -21.50
N TRP A 894 2.21 -29.79 -22.33
CA TRP A 894 1.67 -30.99 -22.98
C TRP A 894 2.04 -31.07 -24.47
N GLY A 895 2.98 -30.24 -24.92
CA GLY A 895 3.53 -30.25 -26.27
C GLY A 895 2.63 -29.61 -27.33
N TRP A 896 1.69 -28.73 -26.98
CA TRP A 896 0.83 -28.03 -27.95
C TRP A 896 1.08 -26.53 -27.95
N SER A 897 1.36 -25.97 -29.12
CA SER A 897 1.42 -24.53 -29.35
C SER A 897 1.30 -24.23 -30.84
N ALA A 898 0.74 -23.07 -31.22
CA ALA A 898 0.72 -22.63 -32.61
C ALA A 898 2.14 -22.52 -33.21
N GLY A 899 3.12 -22.05 -32.43
CA GLY A 899 4.51 -21.90 -32.88
C GLY A 899 5.22 -23.22 -33.19
N PHE A 900 4.71 -24.35 -32.70
CA PHE A 900 5.28 -25.67 -32.96
C PHE A 900 5.01 -26.20 -34.37
N VAL A 901 4.20 -25.52 -35.17
CA VAL A 901 3.96 -25.92 -36.57
C VAL A 901 5.09 -25.49 -37.52
N VAL A 902 6.07 -24.73 -37.03
CA VAL A 902 7.20 -24.20 -37.82
C VAL A 902 8.53 -24.31 -37.08
N ASP A 903 8.59 -25.07 -35.99
CA ASP A 903 9.76 -25.10 -35.11
C ASP A 903 10.92 -25.94 -35.68
N GLY A 904 10.71 -26.56 -36.85
CA GLY A 904 11.66 -27.45 -37.50
C GLY A 904 11.71 -28.85 -36.89
N GLN A 905 10.80 -29.21 -35.98
CA GLN A 905 10.73 -30.51 -35.30
C GLN A 905 9.54 -31.35 -35.79
N PHE A 906 9.80 -32.21 -36.78
CA PHE A 906 8.80 -33.09 -37.38
C PHE A 906 9.02 -34.59 -37.10
N GLY A 907 10.05 -34.94 -36.32
CA GLY A 907 10.33 -36.30 -35.84
C GLY A 907 9.70 -36.60 -34.47
N PRO A 908 9.72 -37.85 -33.97
CA PRO A 908 9.25 -38.16 -32.63
C PRO A 908 10.20 -37.54 -31.58
N THR A 909 9.88 -36.34 -31.10
CA THR A 909 10.58 -35.68 -30.00
C THR A 909 9.72 -35.68 -28.74
N ALA A 910 10.36 -35.74 -27.57
CA ALA A 910 9.64 -35.72 -26.28
C ALA A 910 9.11 -34.32 -25.90
N THR A 911 9.29 -33.33 -26.78
CA THR A 911 9.17 -31.90 -26.49
C THR A 911 7.97 -31.22 -27.16
N THR A 912 7.51 -31.69 -28.33
CA THR A 912 6.40 -31.07 -29.06
C THR A 912 5.53 -32.11 -29.79
N ASN A 913 4.22 -31.86 -29.84
CA ASN A 913 3.22 -32.60 -30.63
C ASN A 913 2.75 -31.79 -31.87
N GLY A 914 3.18 -30.53 -32.00
CA GLY A 914 2.71 -29.57 -33.02
C GLY A 914 1.60 -28.63 -32.51
N TRP A 915 0.69 -28.27 -33.41
CA TRP A 915 -0.48 -27.42 -33.15
C TRP A 915 -1.78 -28.22 -33.11
N THR A 916 -2.71 -27.80 -32.25
CA THR A 916 -4.10 -28.28 -32.20
C THR A 916 -5.06 -27.11 -32.17
N SER A 917 -6.14 -27.20 -32.96
CA SER A 917 -7.30 -26.31 -32.83
C SER A 917 -7.92 -26.39 -31.43
N GLN A 918 -8.70 -25.38 -31.05
CA GLN A 918 -9.29 -25.29 -29.72
C GLN A 918 -10.21 -26.48 -29.41
N THR A 919 -9.95 -27.17 -28.30
CA THR A 919 -10.76 -28.30 -27.84
C THR A 919 -12.19 -27.86 -27.50
N GLY A 920 -13.19 -28.59 -28.01
CA GLY A 920 -14.61 -28.35 -27.75
C GLY A 920 -15.23 -27.22 -28.58
N ALA A 921 -14.46 -26.57 -29.46
CA ALA A 921 -14.96 -25.49 -30.31
C ALA A 921 -15.85 -25.99 -31.46
N ASN A 922 -15.44 -27.08 -32.13
CA ASN A 922 -16.17 -27.58 -33.31
C ASN A 922 -17.09 -28.75 -32.97
N SER A 923 -18.34 -28.62 -33.39
CA SER A 923 -19.42 -29.60 -33.16
C SER A 923 -19.68 -30.51 -34.37
N SER A 924 -19.17 -30.12 -35.54
CA SER A 924 -19.39 -30.79 -36.83
C SER A 924 -18.08 -31.02 -37.59
N PRO A 925 -17.97 -32.08 -38.40
CA PRO A 925 -16.79 -32.32 -39.23
C PRO A 925 -16.63 -31.30 -40.36
N ASP A 926 -17.68 -30.56 -40.75
CA ASP A 926 -17.63 -29.61 -41.87
C ASP A 926 -17.28 -28.17 -41.42
N GLU A 927 -16.94 -27.96 -40.14
CA GLU A 927 -16.37 -26.70 -39.66
C GLU A 927 -14.93 -26.53 -40.17
N GLN A 928 -14.44 -25.29 -40.24
CA GLN A 928 -13.12 -24.98 -40.80
C GLN A 928 -12.15 -24.52 -39.73
N GLU A 929 -10.97 -25.11 -39.75
CA GLU A 929 -9.81 -24.68 -38.98
C GLU A 929 -8.66 -24.41 -39.93
N TRP A 930 -7.77 -23.48 -39.59
CA TRP A 930 -6.65 -23.11 -40.43
C TRP A 930 -5.44 -22.68 -39.62
N VAL A 931 -4.27 -22.86 -40.22
CA VAL A 931 -2.97 -22.38 -39.71
C VAL A 931 -2.20 -21.70 -40.83
N ALA A 932 -1.77 -20.46 -40.60
CA ALA A 932 -1.14 -19.57 -41.56
C ALA A 932 0.28 -19.18 -41.12
N VAL A 933 1.18 -19.01 -42.07
CA VAL A 933 2.60 -18.66 -41.85
C VAL A 933 3.00 -17.49 -42.73
N TYR A 934 3.66 -16.49 -42.14
CA TYR A 934 4.23 -15.36 -42.85
C TYR A 934 5.67 -15.66 -43.27
N LEU A 935 5.95 -15.61 -44.56
CA LEU A 935 7.23 -16.05 -45.11
C LEU A 935 8.33 -14.98 -45.06
N GLY A 936 8.01 -13.74 -44.65
CA GLY A 936 8.97 -12.61 -44.59
C GLY A 936 9.24 -11.91 -45.92
N GLY A 937 8.45 -12.19 -46.96
CA GLY A 937 8.62 -11.58 -48.27
C GLY A 937 8.02 -12.44 -49.38
N PRO A 938 7.93 -11.94 -50.62
CA PRO A 938 7.38 -12.70 -51.73
C PRO A 938 8.32 -13.85 -52.12
N TYR A 939 7.78 -15.06 -52.12
CA TYR A 939 8.43 -16.24 -52.68
C TYR A 939 7.58 -16.82 -53.80
N ALA A 940 8.24 -17.29 -54.87
CA ALA A 940 7.63 -18.18 -55.83
C ALA A 940 7.54 -19.58 -55.18
N LEU A 941 6.37 -19.89 -54.63
CA LEU A 941 6.14 -21.14 -53.90
C LEU A 941 6.12 -22.33 -54.85
N GLU A 942 6.84 -23.39 -54.50
CA GLU A 942 6.99 -24.59 -55.33
C GLU A 942 6.40 -25.83 -54.65
N GLU A 943 6.55 -25.94 -53.32
CA GLU A 943 6.14 -27.11 -52.57
C GLU A 943 5.74 -26.74 -51.13
N VAL A 944 4.68 -27.38 -50.62
CA VAL A 944 4.27 -27.32 -49.21
C VAL A 944 4.24 -28.74 -48.64
N VAL A 945 4.90 -28.96 -47.52
CA VAL A 945 4.93 -30.26 -46.84
C VAL A 945 4.23 -30.15 -45.49
N VAL A 946 3.18 -30.94 -45.29
CA VAL A 946 2.40 -30.98 -44.05
C VAL A 946 2.68 -32.28 -43.32
N HIS A 947 3.21 -32.19 -42.10
CA HIS A 947 3.43 -33.34 -41.22
C HIS A 947 2.22 -33.52 -40.30
N PRO A 948 1.61 -34.72 -40.24
CA PRO A 948 0.64 -35.03 -39.21
C PRO A 948 1.27 -35.02 -37.81
N ARG A 949 0.45 -34.85 -36.76
CA ARG A 949 0.88 -34.97 -35.36
C ARG A 949 1.76 -36.21 -35.16
N ASN A 950 2.92 -36.03 -34.54
CA ASN A 950 3.85 -37.10 -34.20
C ASN A 950 4.18 -37.05 -32.69
N ALA A 951 3.67 -37.99 -31.90
CA ALA A 951 3.85 -38.01 -30.44
C ALA A 951 4.93 -39.02 -30.03
N ALA A 952 6.07 -38.57 -29.51
CA ALA A 952 7.17 -39.47 -29.13
C ALA A 952 6.84 -40.39 -27.94
N SER A 953 5.94 -39.97 -27.05
CA SER A 953 5.50 -40.75 -25.89
C SER A 953 4.30 -41.66 -26.19
N ASP A 954 3.63 -41.47 -27.34
CA ASP A 954 2.39 -42.20 -27.68
C ASP A 954 2.23 -42.40 -29.20
N GLN A 955 2.97 -43.36 -29.75
CA GLN A 955 2.87 -43.74 -31.17
C GLN A 955 1.46 -44.21 -31.57
N ALA A 956 0.59 -44.58 -30.63
CA ALA A 956 -0.78 -44.96 -30.95
C ALA A 956 -1.64 -43.76 -31.40
N ASN A 957 -1.18 -42.53 -31.10
CA ASN A 957 -1.88 -41.29 -31.43
C ASN A 957 -1.30 -40.56 -32.65
N ALA A 958 -0.32 -41.14 -33.34
CA ALA A 958 0.26 -40.55 -34.54
C ALA A 958 -0.82 -40.35 -35.62
N GLY A 959 -0.88 -39.13 -36.18
CA GLY A 959 -1.87 -38.76 -37.20
C GLY A 959 -3.31 -38.57 -36.72
N LEU A 960 -3.59 -38.67 -35.40
CA LEU A 960 -4.89 -38.28 -34.86
C LEU A 960 -5.13 -36.78 -35.06
N GLY A 961 -6.39 -36.41 -35.31
CA GLY A 961 -6.78 -35.02 -35.54
C GLY A 961 -6.40 -34.45 -36.91
N PHE A 962 -5.70 -35.20 -37.77
CA PHE A 962 -5.35 -34.72 -39.12
C PHE A 962 -6.60 -34.62 -40.02
N PRO A 963 -6.82 -33.51 -40.74
CA PRO A 963 -8.05 -33.31 -41.50
C PRO A 963 -8.19 -34.31 -42.65
N THR A 964 -9.43 -34.67 -42.98
CA THR A 964 -9.77 -35.57 -44.11
C THR A 964 -9.74 -34.83 -45.44
N ASP A 965 -10.22 -33.59 -45.43
CA ASP A 965 -10.19 -32.70 -46.58
C ASP A 965 -9.50 -31.41 -46.12
N TYR A 966 -8.58 -30.91 -46.93
CA TYR A 966 -7.83 -29.70 -46.64
C TYR A 966 -7.29 -29.07 -47.93
N ARG A 967 -6.96 -27.78 -47.86
CA ARG A 967 -6.33 -27.05 -48.96
C ARG A 967 -5.24 -26.13 -48.47
N VAL A 968 -4.26 -25.91 -49.33
CA VAL A 968 -3.22 -24.90 -49.16
C VAL A 968 -3.67 -23.66 -49.92
N GLU A 969 -3.66 -22.53 -49.23
CA GLU A 969 -3.94 -21.21 -49.79
C GLU A 969 -2.67 -20.35 -49.71
N ALA A 970 -2.50 -19.48 -50.70
CA ALA A 970 -1.38 -18.55 -50.79
C ALA A 970 -1.91 -17.12 -50.98
N SER A 971 -1.20 -16.16 -50.39
CA SER A 971 -1.58 -14.74 -50.41
C SER A 971 -0.35 -13.82 -50.46
N ALA A 972 -0.50 -12.68 -51.13
CA ALA A 972 0.50 -11.62 -51.15
C ALA A 972 0.33 -10.62 -49.99
N ASP A 973 -0.89 -10.46 -49.48
CA ASP A 973 -1.31 -9.40 -48.56
C ASP A 973 -1.89 -9.93 -47.23
N GLY A 974 -2.03 -11.25 -47.07
CA GLY A 974 -2.64 -11.88 -45.89
C GLY A 974 -4.17 -11.72 -45.83
N ILE A 975 -4.78 -10.99 -46.76
CA ILE A 975 -6.20 -10.65 -46.80
C ILE A 975 -6.90 -11.42 -47.93
N THR A 976 -6.32 -11.39 -49.12
CA THR A 976 -6.82 -12.00 -50.34
C THR A 976 -6.13 -13.34 -50.55
N TRP A 977 -6.90 -14.43 -50.49
CA TRP A 977 -6.36 -15.80 -50.54
C TRP A 977 -6.73 -16.51 -51.84
N THR A 978 -5.77 -17.22 -52.40
CA THR A 978 -5.96 -18.07 -53.58
C THR A 978 -5.64 -19.52 -53.24
N VAL A 979 -6.45 -20.46 -53.70
CA VAL A 979 -6.21 -21.89 -53.46
C VAL A 979 -5.07 -22.36 -54.35
N ALA A 980 -3.97 -22.80 -53.75
CA ALA A 980 -2.76 -23.27 -54.40
C ALA A 980 -2.75 -24.79 -54.60
N ALA A 981 -3.31 -25.55 -53.65
CA ALA A 981 -3.51 -27.00 -53.75
C ALA A 981 -4.68 -27.47 -52.89
N GLU A 982 -5.36 -28.56 -53.25
CA GLU A 982 -6.50 -29.11 -52.50
C GLU A 982 -6.44 -30.64 -52.46
N VAL A 983 -6.76 -31.23 -51.30
CA VAL A 983 -6.79 -32.66 -51.05
C VAL A 983 -8.14 -33.03 -50.44
N THR A 984 -8.77 -34.08 -50.96
CA THR A 984 -10.06 -34.59 -50.48
C THR A 984 -9.99 -36.10 -50.21
N GLY A 985 -10.64 -36.56 -49.16
CA GLY A 985 -10.72 -37.97 -48.82
C GLY A 985 -9.39 -38.57 -48.32
N ASP A 986 -8.52 -37.78 -47.71
CA ASP A 986 -7.28 -38.27 -47.10
C ASP A 986 -7.59 -39.19 -45.92
N VAL A 987 -7.04 -40.39 -45.98
CA VAL A 987 -7.18 -41.41 -44.94
C VAL A 987 -5.86 -41.45 -44.18
N ALA A 988 -5.65 -40.50 -43.29
CA ALA A 988 -4.46 -40.48 -42.46
C ALA A 988 -4.46 -41.68 -41.49
N VAL A 989 -3.47 -42.57 -41.64
CA VAL A 989 -3.20 -43.66 -40.68
C VAL A 989 -1.67 -43.85 -40.51
N SER A 990 -0.94 -42.77 -40.20
CA SER A 990 0.48 -42.77 -39.78
C SER A 990 0.98 -41.32 -39.57
N SER A 991 2.23 -41.16 -39.11
CA SER A 991 2.99 -39.89 -39.08
C SER A 991 3.65 -39.54 -40.44
N GLU A 992 3.18 -40.10 -41.55
CA GLU A 992 3.79 -39.86 -42.87
C GLU A 992 3.44 -38.44 -43.39
N PRO A 993 4.41 -37.66 -43.88
CA PRO A 993 4.17 -36.32 -44.40
C PRO A 993 3.33 -36.33 -45.69
N ARG A 994 2.63 -35.22 -45.93
CA ARG A 994 1.92 -34.92 -47.17
C ARG A 994 2.70 -33.87 -47.94
N VAL A 995 3.20 -34.24 -49.11
CA VAL A 995 3.93 -33.34 -50.00
C VAL A 995 2.97 -32.84 -51.07
N LEU A 996 2.71 -31.54 -51.08
CA LEU A 996 1.87 -30.86 -52.07
C LEU A 996 2.76 -30.02 -52.98
N ALA A 997 3.07 -30.56 -54.17
CA ALA A 997 3.70 -29.79 -55.23
C ALA A 997 2.66 -28.84 -55.84
N LEU A 998 3.04 -27.58 -56.03
CA LEU A 998 2.16 -26.58 -56.65
C LEU A 998 2.31 -26.68 -58.18
N ASP A 999 1.20 -26.84 -58.91
CA ASP A 999 1.20 -27.06 -60.36
C ASP A 999 1.84 -25.89 -61.15
N GLU A 1000 1.80 -24.67 -60.59
CA GLU A 1000 2.48 -23.47 -61.08
C GLU A 1000 3.01 -22.66 -59.88
N PRO A 1001 4.20 -22.04 -59.95
CA PRO A 1001 4.71 -21.23 -58.85
C PRO A 1001 3.79 -20.07 -58.50
N VAL A 1002 3.34 -20.01 -57.25
CA VAL A 1002 2.47 -18.94 -56.76
C VAL A 1002 3.32 -17.94 -56.01
N SER A 1003 3.39 -16.69 -56.48
CA SER A 1003 4.08 -15.62 -55.75
C SER A 1003 3.26 -15.24 -54.51
N ALA A 1004 3.82 -15.46 -53.33
CA ALA A 1004 3.12 -15.19 -52.07
C ALA A 1004 4.09 -14.86 -50.93
N SER A 1005 3.62 -14.02 -50.02
CA SER A 1005 4.29 -13.71 -48.75
C SER A 1005 3.69 -14.49 -47.59
N TYR A 1006 2.57 -15.17 -47.83
CA TYR A 1006 1.77 -15.87 -46.85
C TYR A 1006 1.28 -17.21 -47.39
N VAL A 1007 1.32 -18.23 -46.54
CA VAL A 1007 0.77 -19.56 -46.84
C VAL A 1007 -0.12 -19.99 -45.70
N ARG A 1008 -1.26 -20.61 -46.02
CA ARG A 1008 -2.19 -21.14 -45.02
C ARG A 1008 -2.69 -22.52 -45.38
N LEU A 1009 -2.70 -23.43 -44.42
CA LEU A 1009 -3.37 -24.72 -44.52
C LEU A 1009 -4.78 -24.61 -43.91
N VAL A 1010 -5.81 -24.94 -44.66
CA VAL A 1010 -7.22 -24.89 -44.24
C VAL A 1010 -7.79 -26.31 -44.23
N GLY A 1011 -8.16 -26.81 -43.06
CA GLY A 1011 -8.94 -28.04 -42.90
C GLY A 1011 -10.41 -27.79 -43.22
N THR A 1012 -10.96 -28.49 -44.20
CA THR A 1012 -12.35 -28.37 -44.65
C THR A 1012 -13.20 -29.58 -44.31
N ARG A 1013 -12.58 -30.64 -43.80
CA ARG A 1013 -13.29 -31.74 -43.11
C ARG A 1013 -12.47 -32.28 -41.94
N LEU A 1014 -12.83 -31.87 -40.72
CA LEU A 1014 -12.15 -32.18 -39.47
C LEU A 1014 -12.34 -33.63 -39.01
N LYS A 1015 -11.55 -34.07 -38.03
CA LYS A 1015 -11.67 -35.39 -37.40
C LYS A 1015 -12.20 -35.28 -35.98
N LEU A 1016 -13.08 -36.22 -35.61
CA LEU A 1016 -13.57 -36.34 -34.24
C LEU A 1016 -12.40 -36.73 -33.32
N SER A 1017 -12.26 -36.01 -32.19
CA SER A 1017 -11.29 -36.33 -31.15
C SER A 1017 -11.58 -37.70 -30.52
N GLN A 1018 -10.54 -38.33 -29.96
CA GLN A 1018 -10.66 -39.56 -29.17
C GLN A 1018 -11.46 -39.37 -27.87
N HIS A 1019 -11.51 -38.13 -27.36
CA HIS A 1019 -12.37 -37.75 -26.25
C HIS A 1019 -13.57 -36.99 -26.80
N ALA A 1020 -14.76 -37.58 -26.69
CA ALA A 1020 -15.98 -37.02 -27.28
C ALA A 1020 -16.34 -35.61 -26.74
N SER A 1021 -15.82 -35.23 -25.57
CA SER A 1021 -15.93 -33.88 -25.00
C SER A 1021 -15.22 -32.81 -25.82
N ASP A 1022 -14.19 -33.18 -26.59
CA ASP A 1022 -13.31 -32.23 -27.26
C ASP A 1022 -13.80 -31.91 -28.68
N GLY A 1023 -14.87 -32.56 -29.15
CA GLY A 1023 -15.48 -32.29 -30.45
C GLY A 1023 -14.59 -32.70 -31.64
N TYR A 1024 -14.74 -31.98 -32.75
CA TYR A 1024 -13.93 -32.15 -33.96
C TYR A 1024 -12.71 -31.22 -33.92
N LEU A 1025 -11.55 -31.71 -34.33
CA LEU A 1025 -10.28 -30.98 -34.25
C LEU A 1025 -9.48 -31.07 -35.55
N MET A 1026 -8.58 -30.11 -35.72
CA MET A 1026 -7.45 -30.14 -36.65
C MET A 1026 -6.14 -30.15 -35.84
N GLN A 1027 -5.28 -31.12 -36.11
CA GLN A 1027 -3.97 -31.25 -35.46
C GLN A 1027 -2.87 -31.43 -36.52
N ILE A 1028 -1.85 -30.60 -36.45
CA ILE A 1028 -0.73 -30.55 -37.41
C ILE A 1028 0.58 -30.60 -36.65
N GLY A 1029 1.48 -31.49 -37.05
CA GLY A 1029 2.80 -31.65 -36.43
C GLY A 1029 3.78 -30.56 -36.85
N GLU A 1030 3.88 -30.30 -38.16
CA GLU A 1030 4.80 -29.31 -38.75
C GLU A 1030 4.31 -28.92 -40.15
N LEU A 1031 4.58 -27.69 -40.58
CA LEU A 1031 4.33 -27.15 -41.91
C LEU A 1031 5.62 -26.59 -42.50
N GLN A 1032 6.03 -27.13 -43.64
CA GLN A 1032 7.22 -26.68 -44.37
C GLN A 1032 6.83 -26.08 -45.70
N VAL A 1033 7.52 -25.02 -46.10
CA VAL A 1033 7.27 -24.29 -47.35
C VAL A 1033 8.58 -24.12 -48.10
N TYR A 1034 8.60 -24.49 -49.38
CA TYR A 1034 9.77 -24.40 -50.24
C TYR A 1034 9.46 -23.59 -51.50
N GLY A 1035 10.44 -22.83 -51.95
CA GLY A 1035 10.34 -21.94 -53.10
C GLY A 1035 11.58 -21.08 -53.28
N THR A 1036 11.54 -20.25 -54.32
CA THR A 1036 12.61 -19.30 -54.67
C THR A 1036 12.19 -17.86 -54.34
N PRO A 1037 13.12 -16.95 -53.94
CA PRO A 1037 12.79 -15.55 -53.71
C PRO A 1037 12.19 -14.94 -54.99
N GLY A 1038 11.09 -14.20 -54.83
CA GLY A 1038 10.30 -13.59 -55.90
C GLY A 1038 10.91 -12.35 -56.53
#